data_AF-A0A9E1AFQ9-F1
#
_entry.id   AF-A0A9E1AFQ9-F1
#
_cell.length_a   1.000
_cell.length_b   1.000
_cell.length_c   1.000
_cell.angle_alpha   90.00
_cell.angle_beta   90.00
_cell.angle_gamma   90.00
#
_symmetry.space_group_name_H-M   'P 1'
#
loop_
_entity.id
_entity.type
_entity.pdbx_description
1 polymer ?
#
loop_
_entity_poly.entity_id
_entity_poly.type
_entity_poly.pdbx_seq_one_letter_code
_entity_poly.pdbx_strand_id
1 'polypeptide(L)'
;MKKKLSRLLCALLVMTMVLAMVPAVSAAGTGKSADDPIVLYDGQTSSDVPKCTGNHTLTATFYEVFGSTESKTTKYVSFNSTTGLITAKDATYKNGTWGVVKAVFSCKNSDLTDNVRYYKVFDNAKSITLTDESGTKITNSLRATAGGANVYFTGYTGNPALISVSTDDKTIATAEINETGYSAKKPYFTVTAVGEGTTTLYVTIDQGRSTEKTTSYLVITGRSGVLTLKKGTEVISQSNYRTDEVKDGTLSASVDDTLTLTPSADSTLGNVSDVKWVVNDAKDLETYGLKDETPADVTFEKVDAKTKAATFRFERSGVAVLKAKLGTESAVVIVNIVSNIRKVAIEGTYTDDKALIDDGQMNNNGKLNLSVKVTPDANKGDAVSAKWTITSGSDFVAYEKNADSKIDVDDNTVATGRAVTLKAKRAGTFTIKVELGGKSDELTMKINKQGTVIQIKRIPTNKLRATVRAGTADEIVQQMNENVLYNSITAIDSEGYNVQVPVRWYDAQISSDKKSATVSGYAVTTREGDTNTYEYDANCSKNITAEATLTDDAAVTKVEITSSKDLAIADDRVTLTANAEVMPSNATVKYQWYVNGKSVKDATSKTYTYTIPKASSDSSTSYKFKCEVTATYKGESTSTMSKEYTVSVSRDYAVSVSTSTGKTSFTVGDKPELEATLTYKGSKVSNPSVTWKIYDEKENSIDSNVATLSASGSTATLTTKAVKNASGDKIVVRATISANGQSFSSSATLTIKPAEASTVKQSVGSGAALKASSITSAVTKAAGSNAKLSYIIFNTPKSCTLQKSSSSSSSIGDTKCYVSTTSGQKLSDVYVKTSASSASVTYTAYDTDDYVLATGTVSFDANDSGDTITASGASLKTIGAVDQITGEYAKADYVKFDLPRASEGKLYYDYTTISDFGGEVKESDKYYLDASSSQNDIEDVYFLPAAGVTGKFKIDYTAYSSSNSDLGSGTITVTIKSKTSSDKFTDVSTKTGFQWAADSIDFGADNGIIKGATTYTFAPSQSLTRAQLVTILYRAAGSPSVSSVTNPFKDTKSDYYTNAMLWAYKNSIVTGTSATTFSPDSPVTREQIAAILYRYMGSPTATGSLTGFTDRANVSTYATTAMQWAIGKGYITGIGTKLDPKGNATRAQVAVIIHRFLTK
;
A
#
# COMPACT_ATOMS: atom_id res chain seq x y z
N MET A 1 3.13 2.27 -66.77
CA MET A 1 4.30 2.57 -65.92
C MET A 1 3.82 2.58 -64.48
N LYS A 2 4.19 1.61 -63.64
CA LYS A 2 5.36 1.65 -62.74
C LYS A 2 5.46 2.99 -62.00
N LYS A 3 5.36 3.09 -60.66
CA LYS A 3 5.08 2.10 -59.59
C LYS A 3 4.60 2.94 -58.38
N LYS A 4 3.73 2.40 -57.51
CA LYS A 4 3.10 3.10 -56.36
C LYS A 4 2.19 4.29 -56.73
N LEU A 5 0.88 4.05 -56.70
CA LEU A 5 -0.01 4.58 -55.66
C LEU A 5 -1.27 3.70 -55.76
N SER A 6 -1.56 2.92 -54.71
CA SER A 6 -2.33 3.34 -53.53
C SER A 6 -3.80 3.13 -53.84
N ARG A 7 -4.35 2.03 -53.33
CA ARG A 7 -5.22 2.00 -52.12
C ARG A 7 -6.53 2.73 -52.37
N LEU A 8 -7.64 2.04 -52.11
CA LEU A 8 -8.98 2.43 -52.56
C LEU A 8 -8.99 2.42 -54.09
N LEU A 9 -9.93 1.82 -54.79
CA LEU A 9 -11.23 1.23 -54.51
C LEU A 9 -11.51 0.45 -55.82
N CYS A 10 -12.43 -0.49 -55.96
CA CYS A 10 -13.53 -1.00 -55.16
C CYS A 10 -13.67 -2.45 -55.69
N ALA A 11 -13.89 -3.51 -54.91
CA ALA A 11 -15.21 -3.91 -54.41
C ALA A 11 -16.33 -3.58 -55.42
N LEU A 12 -17.09 -4.60 -55.87
CA LEU A 12 -17.85 -4.69 -57.13
C LEU A 12 -16.93 -5.10 -58.32
N LEU A 13 -17.24 -6.11 -59.13
CA LEU A 13 -18.43 -6.99 -59.26
C LEU A 13 -17.96 -8.46 -59.41
N VAL A 14 -18.43 -9.41 -58.59
CA VAL A 14 -19.67 -10.22 -58.79
C VAL A 14 -19.45 -11.25 -59.92
N MET A 15 -19.19 -12.53 -59.59
CA MET A 15 -20.15 -13.57 -59.17
C MET A 15 -20.92 -14.19 -60.36
N THR A 16 -20.41 -15.33 -60.86
CA THR A 16 -21.10 -16.50 -61.48
C THR A 16 -19.99 -17.45 -61.99
N MET A 17 -19.77 -18.62 -61.38
CA MET A 17 -20.38 -19.92 -61.76
C MET A 17 -20.18 -20.32 -63.23
N VAL A 18 -19.54 -21.47 -63.49
CA VAL A 18 -20.21 -22.72 -63.93
C VAL A 18 -19.22 -23.91 -63.99
N LEU A 19 -19.79 -25.11 -63.90
CA LEU A 19 -19.21 -26.43 -63.71
C LEU A 19 -18.72 -27.12 -65.01
N ALA A 20 -18.06 -28.27 -64.84
CA ALA A 20 -17.90 -29.39 -65.81
C ALA A 20 -16.80 -29.22 -66.89
N MET A 21 -16.15 -30.28 -67.41
CA MET A 21 -16.41 -31.73 -67.32
C MET A 21 -15.13 -32.57 -67.08
N VAL A 22 -15.31 -33.77 -66.49
CA VAL A 22 -14.40 -34.92 -66.60
C VAL A 22 -15.18 -36.07 -67.24
N PRO A 23 -14.60 -36.79 -68.21
CA PRO A 23 -14.63 -38.26 -68.19
C PRO A 23 -13.22 -38.83 -68.47
N ALA A 24 -12.63 -39.76 -67.69
CA ALA A 24 -13.06 -41.10 -67.28
C ALA A 24 -12.68 -42.24 -68.26
N VAL A 25 -12.57 -43.46 -67.70
CA VAL A 25 -12.12 -44.75 -68.30
C VAL A 25 -10.58 -44.84 -68.44
N SER A 26 -9.86 -45.84 -67.88
CA SER A 26 -10.25 -46.93 -66.95
C SER A 26 -9.05 -47.48 -66.13
N ALA A 27 -9.34 -48.40 -65.21
CA ALA A 27 -8.46 -49.06 -64.23
C ALA A 27 -7.40 -50.05 -64.78
N ALA A 28 -6.23 -50.04 -64.12
CA ALA A 28 -5.48 -51.24 -63.72
C ALA A 28 -4.76 -50.92 -62.39
N GLY A 29 -4.86 -51.79 -61.38
CA GLY A 29 -4.30 -51.52 -60.05
C GLY A 29 -2.81 -51.86 -59.94
N THR A 30 -2.08 -51.12 -59.12
CA THR A 30 -0.70 -51.44 -58.71
C THR A 30 -0.49 -51.09 -57.25
N GLY A 31 0.07 -52.01 -56.47
CA GLY A 31 0.30 -51.83 -55.04
C GLY A 31 1.25 -50.67 -54.73
N LYS A 32 0.98 -49.98 -53.63
CA LYS A 32 1.87 -48.97 -53.03
C LYS A 32 3.28 -49.55 -52.86
N SER A 33 4.31 -48.85 -53.33
CA SER A 33 5.71 -49.30 -53.27
C SER A 33 6.38 -48.92 -51.95
N ALA A 34 7.65 -49.32 -51.74
CA ALA A 34 8.42 -48.92 -50.57
C ALA A 34 8.67 -47.39 -50.50
N ASP A 35 8.69 -46.71 -51.65
CA ASP A 35 8.97 -45.27 -51.79
C ASP A 35 7.72 -44.40 -51.53
N ASP A 36 6.52 -44.93 -51.79
CA ASP A 36 5.23 -44.32 -51.48
C ASP A 36 4.38 -45.31 -50.64
N PRO A 37 4.73 -45.52 -49.36
CA PRO A 37 4.04 -46.47 -48.48
C PRO A 37 2.76 -45.89 -47.87
N ILE A 38 1.85 -46.77 -47.44
CA ILE A 38 0.69 -46.39 -46.65
C ILE A 38 1.17 -45.93 -45.26
N VAL A 39 1.01 -44.64 -44.98
CA VAL A 39 1.40 -44.04 -43.71
C VAL A 39 0.34 -44.31 -42.64
N LEU A 40 0.77 -44.86 -41.51
CA LEU A 40 -0.05 -45.07 -40.32
C LEU A 40 0.66 -44.49 -39.09
N TYR A 41 -0.12 -44.15 -38.07
CA TYR A 41 0.39 -43.79 -36.74
C TYR A 41 0.03 -44.89 -35.74
N ASP A 42 0.80 -45.06 -34.67
CA ASP A 42 0.55 -46.07 -33.62
C ASP A 42 -0.94 -46.11 -33.20
N GLY A 43 -1.53 -47.31 -33.11
CA GLY A 43 -2.94 -47.53 -32.81
C GLY A 43 -3.95 -47.23 -33.94
N GLN A 44 -3.55 -46.58 -35.04
CA GLN A 44 -4.46 -46.40 -36.19
C GLN A 44 -4.70 -47.71 -36.96
N THR A 45 -5.83 -47.77 -37.66
CA THR A 45 -6.19 -48.88 -38.54
C THR A 45 -6.34 -48.44 -40.00
N SER A 46 -6.07 -49.36 -40.93
CA SER A 46 -6.35 -49.21 -42.35
C SER A 46 -7.07 -50.43 -42.91
N SER A 47 -7.97 -50.18 -43.86
CA SER A 47 -8.69 -51.18 -44.65
C SER A 47 -8.12 -51.36 -46.07
N ASP A 48 -7.01 -50.70 -46.40
CA ASP A 48 -6.32 -50.81 -47.70
C ASP A 48 -5.50 -52.11 -47.77
N VAL A 49 -6.21 -53.22 -47.87
CA VAL A 49 -5.68 -54.57 -48.09
C VAL A 49 -6.28 -55.18 -49.36
N PRO A 50 -5.58 -56.11 -50.03
CA PRO A 50 -6.14 -56.87 -51.14
C PRO A 50 -7.40 -57.65 -50.72
N LYS A 51 -8.35 -57.84 -51.65
CA LYS A 51 -9.56 -58.63 -51.40
C LYS A 51 -9.48 -59.98 -52.08
N CYS A 52 -9.82 -61.05 -51.38
CA CYS A 52 -10.00 -62.37 -52.00
C CYS A 52 -11.24 -62.37 -52.89
N THR A 53 -11.15 -63.01 -54.06
CA THR A 53 -12.32 -63.35 -54.88
C THR A 53 -13.01 -64.59 -54.30
N GLY A 54 -14.24 -64.43 -53.79
CA GLY A 54 -15.00 -65.49 -53.13
C GLY A 54 -14.86 -65.50 -51.59
N ASN A 55 -15.55 -66.43 -50.92
CA ASN A 55 -15.56 -66.57 -49.45
C ASN A 55 -14.27 -67.22 -48.90
N HIS A 56 -13.11 -66.68 -49.27
CA HIS A 56 -11.79 -67.14 -48.80
C HIS A 56 -11.21 -66.19 -47.75
N THR A 57 -10.63 -66.75 -46.70
CA THR A 57 -9.97 -65.97 -45.65
C THR A 57 -8.63 -65.43 -46.16
N LEU A 58 -8.45 -64.11 -46.09
CA LEU A 58 -7.17 -63.45 -46.33
C LEU A 58 -6.23 -63.71 -45.15
N THR A 59 -4.94 -63.93 -45.43
CA THR A 59 -3.88 -63.94 -44.41
C THR A 59 -2.75 -63.00 -44.84
N ALA A 60 -1.95 -62.54 -43.87
CA ALA A 60 -0.88 -61.56 -44.09
C ALA A 60 0.41 -62.01 -43.39
N THR A 61 1.54 -61.83 -44.07
CA THR A 61 2.89 -62.05 -43.54
C THR A 61 3.69 -60.76 -43.67
N PHE A 62 4.35 -60.32 -42.60
CA PHE A 62 5.04 -59.04 -42.57
C PHE A 62 6.56 -59.17 -42.54
N TYR A 63 7.24 -58.22 -43.17
CA TYR A 63 8.69 -58.11 -43.21
C TYR A 63 9.09 -56.65 -42.95
N GLU A 64 10.06 -56.41 -42.06
CA GLU A 64 10.71 -55.12 -41.94
C GLU A 64 11.72 -54.94 -43.08
N VAL A 65 11.72 -53.75 -43.69
CA VAL A 65 12.62 -53.38 -44.77
C VAL A 65 13.32 -52.08 -44.38
N PHE A 66 14.63 -52.17 -44.17
CA PHE A 66 15.50 -51.03 -43.87
C PHE A 66 16.69 -51.09 -44.83
N GLY A 67 16.76 -50.13 -45.77
CA GLY A 67 17.68 -50.20 -46.90
C GLY A 67 17.34 -51.40 -47.81
N SER A 68 18.36 -52.13 -48.26
CA SER A 68 18.21 -53.31 -49.13
C SER A 68 17.91 -54.62 -48.39
N THR A 69 17.72 -54.60 -47.08
CA THR A 69 17.61 -55.81 -46.23
C THR A 69 16.17 -56.02 -45.78
N GLU A 70 15.62 -57.21 -46.04
CA GLU A 70 14.24 -57.60 -45.70
C GLU A 70 14.25 -58.78 -44.72
N SER A 71 13.56 -58.64 -43.57
CA SER A 71 13.49 -59.68 -42.53
C SER A 71 12.11 -59.78 -41.90
N LYS A 72 11.65 -61.01 -41.61
CA LYS A 72 10.26 -61.28 -41.17
C LYS A 72 9.99 -60.69 -39.78
N THR A 73 8.85 -60.01 -39.62
CA THR A 73 8.46 -59.29 -38.38
C THR A 73 6.98 -59.45 -38.06
N THR A 74 6.58 -59.10 -36.83
CA THR A 74 5.18 -58.87 -36.40
C THR A 74 5.07 -57.66 -35.47
N LYS A 75 6.15 -56.88 -35.35
CA LYS A 75 6.32 -55.85 -34.33
C LYS A 75 5.46 -54.60 -34.59
N TYR A 76 5.57 -54.06 -35.80
CA TYR A 76 5.10 -52.72 -36.13
C TYR A 76 3.63 -52.65 -36.57
N VAL A 77 3.07 -53.75 -37.07
CA VAL A 77 1.68 -53.86 -37.52
C VAL A 77 1.11 -55.26 -37.23
N SER A 78 -0.22 -55.38 -37.20
CA SER A 78 -0.92 -56.68 -37.20
C SER A 78 -2.15 -56.66 -38.11
N PHE A 79 -2.49 -57.81 -38.67
CA PHE A 79 -3.70 -57.99 -39.48
C PHE A 79 -4.78 -58.75 -38.71
N ASN A 80 -6.04 -58.29 -38.81
CA ASN A 80 -7.21 -59.04 -38.38
C ASN A 80 -7.92 -59.61 -39.61
N SER A 81 -7.84 -60.93 -39.80
CA SER A 81 -8.40 -61.65 -40.95
C SER A 81 -9.93 -61.72 -40.98
N THR A 82 -10.62 -61.43 -39.86
CA THR A 82 -12.08 -61.38 -39.79
C THR A 82 -12.61 -60.02 -40.22
N THR A 83 -11.94 -58.92 -39.85
CA THR A 83 -12.38 -57.55 -40.18
C THR A 83 -11.71 -56.97 -41.43
N GLY A 84 -10.62 -57.58 -41.91
CA GLY A 84 -9.86 -57.08 -43.05
C GLY A 84 -9.01 -55.83 -42.73
N LEU A 85 -8.72 -55.57 -41.44
CA LEU A 85 -8.00 -54.37 -41.02
C LEU A 85 -6.54 -54.66 -40.64
N ILE A 86 -5.65 -53.76 -41.05
CA ILE A 86 -4.28 -53.63 -40.54
C ILE A 86 -4.30 -52.61 -39.40
N THR A 87 -3.72 -52.95 -38.24
CA THR A 87 -3.53 -52.05 -37.09
C THR A 87 -2.05 -51.77 -36.90
N ALA A 88 -1.67 -50.51 -36.76
CA ALA A 88 -0.33 -50.09 -36.38
C ALA A 88 -0.06 -50.32 -34.88
N LYS A 89 1.18 -50.67 -34.53
CA LYS A 89 1.59 -51.09 -33.17
C LYS A 89 2.89 -50.47 -32.65
N ASP A 90 3.83 -50.15 -33.54
CA ASP A 90 5.11 -49.53 -33.18
C ASP A 90 5.75 -48.90 -34.44
N ALA A 91 6.60 -47.90 -34.27
CA ALA A 91 7.17 -47.12 -35.36
C ALA A 91 8.23 -47.88 -36.18
N THR A 92 8.23 -47.73 -37.50
CA THR A 92 9.21 -48.36 -38.41
C THR A 92 10.53 -47.55 -38.47
N TYR A 93 11.12 -47.31 -37.30
CA TYR A 93 12.40 -46.60 -37.13
C TYR A 93 13.37 -47.44 -36.30
N LYS A 94 14.62 -47.56 -36.75
CA LYS A 94 15.64 -48.41 -36.12
C LYS A 94 17.02 -47.87 -36.49
N ASN A 95 17.91 -47.73 -35.50
CA ASN A 95 19.31 -47.32 -35.67
C ASN A 95 19.48 -46.12 -36.64
N GLY A 96 18.85 -44.98 -36.32
CA GLY A 96 18.93 -43.75 -37.13
C GLY A 96 18.14 -43.75 -38.45
N THR A 97 17.71 -44.91 -38.95
CA THR A 97 17.12 -45.06 -40.30
C THR A 97 15.62 -45.33 -40.23
N TRP A 98 14.86 -44.72 -41.14
CA TRP A 98 13.45 -45.05 -41.37
C TRP A 98 13.32 -46.22 -42.34
N GLY A 99 12.55 -47.22 -41.93
CA GLY A 99 12.15 -48.35 -42.77
C GLY A 99 10.65 -48.35 -43.03
N VAL A 100 10.22 -49.41 -43.70
CA VAL A 100 8.82 -49.73 -43.99
C VAL A 100 8.54 -51.19 -43.62
N VAL A 101 7.29 -51.52 -43.33
CA VAL A 101 6.83 -52.91 -43.26
C VAL A 101 6.18 -53.30 -44.57
N LYS A 102 6.78 -54.26 -45.25
CA LYS A 102 6.18 -54.97 -46.38
C LYS A 102 5.23 -56.04 -45.85
N ALA A 103 3.94 -55.89 -46.14
CA ALA A 103 2.92 -56.89 -45.91
C ALA A 103 2.68 -57.68 -47.20
N VAL A 104 2.91 -58.99 -47.17
CA VAL A 104 2.60 -59.92 -48.25
C VAL A 104 1.35 -60.71 -47.86
N PHE A 105 0.30 -60.56 -48.65
CA PHE A 105 -1.00 -61.17 -48.44
C PHE A 105 -1.16 -62.45 -49.26
N SER A 106 -2.00 -63.37 -48.80
CA SER A 106 -2.39 -64.56 -49.53
C SER A 106 -3.84 -64.96 -49.22
N CYS A 107 -4.53 -65.48 -50.23
CA CYS A 107 -5.86 -66.08 -50.10
C CYS A 107 -5.73 -67.59 -50.18
N LYS A 108 -6.46 -68.31 -49.31
CA LYS A 108 -6.47 -69.78 -49.36
C LYS A 108 -7.13 -70.24 -50.67
N ASN A 109 -6.33 -70.89 -51.53
CA ASN A 109 -6.72 -71.43 -52.85
C ASN A 109 -7.01 -70.40 -53.96
N SER A 110 -6.45 -69.19 -53.89
CA SER A 110 -6.52 -68.20 -54.99
C SER A 110 -5.27 -67.34 -55.05
N ASP A 111 -4.72 -67.15 -56.24
CA ASP A 111 -3.60 -66.24 -56.47
C ASP A 111 -4.09 -64.78 -56.51
N LEU A 112 -3.39 -63.90 -55.79
CA LEU A 112 -3.65 -62.46 -55.76
C LEU A 112 -2.66 -61.75 -56.70
N THR A 113 -3.16 -61.01 -57.69
CA THR A 113 -2.33 -60.31 -58.68
C THR A 113 -1.60 -59.08 -58.13
N ASP A 114 -2.08 -58.53 -57.02
CA ASP A 114 -1.48 -57.41 -56.30
C ASP A 114 -1.51 -57.71 -54.80
N ASN A 115 -0.52 -58.49 -54.35
CA ASN A 115 -0.51 -59.11 -53.03
C ASN A 115 0.45 -58.45 -52.03
N VAL A 116 1.09 -57.33 -52.39
CA VAL A 116 2.04 -56.64 -51.51
C VAL A 116 1.54 -55.22 -51.18
N ARG A 117 1.66 -54.82 -49.93
CA ARG A 117 1.49 -53.42 -49.48
C ARG A 117 2.68 -53.04 -48.61
N TYR A 118 3.17 -51.81 -48.74
CA TYR A 118 4.17 -51.26 -47.84
C TYR A 118 3.52 -50.27 -46.89
N TYR A 119 3.84 -50.38 -45.60
CA TYR A 119 3.34 -49.53 -44.53
C TYR A 119 4.50 -48.80 -43.86
N LYS A 120 4.34 -47.51 -43.57
CA LYS A 120 5.30 -46.77 -42.75
C LYS A 120 4.60 -46.31 -41.49
N VAL A 121 5.07 -46.79 -40.34
CA VAL A 121 4.44 -46.49 -39.05
C VAL A 121 5.25 -45.43 -38.33
N PHE A 122 4.59 -44.35 -37.92
CA PHE A 122 5.14 -43.34 -37.04
C PHE A 122 4.60 -43.53 -35.62
N ASP A 123 5.40 -43.27 -34.58
CA ASP A 123 4.90 -43.26 -33.20
C ASP A 123 4.04 -42.00 -32.98
N ASN A 124 3.13 -42.07 -32.03
CA ASN A 124 2.44 -40.90 -31.51
C ASN A 124 3.31 -40.23 -30.44
N ALA A 125 3.51 -38.91 -30.54
CA ALA A 125 4.07 -38.13 -29.44
C ALA A 125 3.06 -38.10 -28.27
N LYS A 126 3.17 -39.05 -27.34
CA LYS A 126 2.18 -39.29 -26.27
C LYS A 126 2.12 -38.16 -25.23
N SER A 127 3.21 -37.42 -25.03
CA SER A 127 3.24 -36.14 -24.30
C SER A 127 4.62 -35.47 -24.43
N ILE A 128 4.68 -34.13 -24.45
CA ILE A 128 5.92 -33.40 -24.15
C ILE A 128 5.95 -33.14 -22.65
N THR A 129 6.90 -33.74 -21.93
CA THR A 129 7.16 -33.42 -20.52
C THR A 129 8.48 -32.67 -20.43
N LEU A 130 8.46 -31.44 -19.92
CA LEU A 130 9.67 -30.75 -19.46
C LEU A 130 9.87 -31.08 -17.98
N THR A 131 11.09 -31.44 -17.59
CA THR A 131 11.48 -31.69 -16.20
C THR A 131 12.66 -30.81 -15.79
N ASP A 132 12.75 -30.48 -14.51
CA ASP A 132 13.96 -29.88 -13.95
C ASP A 132 15.04 -30.94 -13.68
N GLU A 133 16.18 -30.52 -13.12
CA GLU A 133 17.32 -31.39 -12.77
C GLU A 133 17.00 -32.44 -11.69
N SER A 134 15.93 -32.26 -10.91
CA SER A 134 15.43 -33.25 -9.95
C SER A 134 14.50 -34.30 -10.60
N GLY A 135 14.15 -34.12 -11.88
CA GLY A 135 13.16 -34.92 -12.59
C GLY A 135 11.71 -34.47 -12.35
N THR A 136 11.49 -33.33 -11.68
CA THR A 136 10.14 -32.83 -11.38
C THR A 136 9.54 -32.17 -12.61
N LYS A 137 8.28 -32.50 -12.92
CA LYS A 137 7.59 -32.00 -14.14
C LYS A 137 7.26 -30.51 -14.04
N ILE A 138 7.80 -29.71 -14.95
CA ILE A 138 7.63 -28.25 -15.00
C ILE A 138 6.27 -27.86 -15.64
N THR A 139 5.69 -28.69 -16.51
CA THR A 139 4.39 -28.38 -17.15
C THR A 139 3.51 -29.61 -17.37
N ASN A 140 2.19 -29.41 -17.42
CA ASN A 140 1.16 -30.41 -17.76
C ASN A 140 0.39 -30.10 -19.07
N SER A 141 0.72 -29.00 -19.76
CA SER A 141 -0.21 -28.29 -20.67
C SER A 141 0.09 -28.40 -22.18
N LEU A 142 1.25 -28.92 -22.60
CA LEU A 142 1.51 -29.25 -24.01
C LEU A 142 0.99 -30.66 -24.34
N ARG A 143 -0.24 -30.72 -24.88
CA ARG A 143 -0.80 -31.92 -25.53
C ARG A 143 -0.98 -31.65 -27.02
N ALA A 144 -0.44 -32.52 -27.85
CA ALA A 144 -0.81 -32.57 -29.27
C ALA A 144 -2.24 -33.14 -29.36
N THR A 145 -3.13 -32.45 -30.06
CA THR A 145 -4.47 -32.93 -30.36
C THR A 145 -4.39 -34.15 -31.29
N ALA A 146 -5.33 -35.10 -31.19
CA ALA A 146 -5.22 -36.39 -31.88
C ALA A 146 -5.13 -36.26 -33.41
N GLY A 147 -3.95 -36.53 -33.95
CA GLY A 147 -3.59 -36.37 -35.36
C GLY A 147 -2.15 -35.84 -35.46
N GLY A 148 -1.22 -36.67 -35.95
CA GLY A 148 0.23 -36.49 -35.82
C GLY A 148 0.75 -35.06 -36.03
N ALA A 149 1.56 -34.60 -35.07
CA ALA A 149 2.15 -33.26 -35.04
C ALA A 149 3.68 -33.33 -35.04
N ASN A 150 4.34 -32.42 -35.75
CA ASN A 150 5.79 -32.23 -35.67
C ASN A 150 6.12 -31.33 -34.47
N VAL A 151 7.14 -31.70 -33.70
CA VAL A 151 7.71 -30.84 -32.67
C VAL A 151 8.96 -30.18 -33.23
N TYR A 152 8.95 -28.86 -33.26
CA TYR A 152 10.10 -28.01 -33.55
C TYR A 152 10.49 -27.26 -32.27
N PHE A 153 11.78 -27.06 -32.08
CA PHE A 153 12.28 -25.98 -31.23
C PHE A 153 13.19 -25.09 -32.08
N THR A 154 13.21 -23.80 -31.76
CA THR A 154 14.07 -22.82 -32.42
C THR A 154 14.86 -22.03 -31.39
N GLY A 155 16.16 -21.91 -31.63
CA GLY A 155 17.12 -21.28 -30.74
C GLY A 155 17.04 -19.75 -30.62
N TYR A 156 15.97 -19.27 -29.97
CA TYR A 156 16.03 -18.14 -29.01
C TYR A 156 16.32 -16.71 -29.54
N THR A 157 16.06 -15.72 -28.68
CA THR A 157 16.34 -14.28 -28.84
C THR A 157 17.36 -13.76 -27.79
N GLY A 158 18.67 -13.83 -28.06
CA GLY A 158 19.76 -13.26 -27.22
C GLY A 158 21.15 -13.93 -27.41
N ASN A 159 21.99 -14.01 -26.37
CA ASN A 159 23.30 -14.71 -26.35
C ASN A 159 23.18 -16.26 -26.28
N PRO A 160 23.52 -17.02 -27.34
CA PRO A 160 23.27 -18.47 -27.43
C PRO A 160 24.28 -19.33 -26.65
N ALA A 161 25.34 -18.76 -26.08
CA ALA A 161 26.39 -19.51 -25.36
C ALA A 161 25.95 -20.07 -23.98
N LEU A 162 24.70 -19.85 -23.56
CA LEU A 162 24.20 -20.18 -22.22
C LEU A 162 23.60 -21.60 -22.11
N ILE A 163 23.16 -22.19 -23.23
CA ILE A 163 22.53 -23.50 -23.28
C ILE A 163 23.12 -24.35 -24.41
N SER A 164 23.18 -25.66 -24.18
CA SER A 164 23.43 -26.65 -25.21
C SER A 164 22.19 -27.51 -25.41
N VAL A 165 22.00 -28.05 -26.60
CA VAL A 165 20.88 -28.95 -26.91
C VAL A 165 21.45 -30.23 -27.51
N SER A 166 20.96 -31.37 -27.02
CA SER A 166 21.30 -32.70 -27.50
C SER A 166 20.03 -33.51 -27.78
N THR A 167 20.15 -34.49 -28.67
CA THR A 167 19.12 -35.50 -28.91
C THR A 167 19.70 -36.86 -28.53
N ASP A 168 18.85 -37.80 -28.09
CA ASP A 168 19.30 -39.05 -27.46
C ASP A 168 20.15 -39.97 -28.38
N ASP A 169 20.15 -39.72 -29.69
CA ASP A 169 21.06 -40.37 -30.64
C ASP A 169 22.40 -39.62 -30.74
N LYS A 170 23.39 -40.08 -29.95
CA LYS A 170 24.75 -39.48 -29.86
C LYS A 170 25.59 -39.53 -31.16
N THR A 171 25.03 -40.02 -32.27
CA THR A 171 25.74 -40.16 -33.56
C THR A 171 25.50 -39.01 -34.53
N ILE A 172 24.56 -38.10 -34.28
CA ILE A 172 24.33 -36.90 -35.11
C ILE A 172 24.67 -35.63 -34.31
N ALA A 173 25.98 -35.40 -34.15
CA ALA A 173 26.49 -34.10 -33.73
C ALA A 173 26.45 -33.11 -34.92
N THR A 174 25.25 -32.68 -35.31
CA THR A 174 25.01 -31.46 -36.11
C THR A 174 23.51 -31.15 -36.10
N ALA A 175 23.08 -30.37 -35.11
CA ALA A 175 21.97 -29.46 -35.36
C ALA A 175 22.43 -28.46 -36.42
N GLU A 176 21.64 -28.22 -37.46
CA GLU A 176 21.97 -27.19 -38.45
C GLU A 176 21.96 -25.82 -37.75
N ILE A 177 23.13 -25.18 -37.72
CA ILE A 177 23.28 -23.81 -37.24
C ILE A 177 22.85 -22.89 -38.37
N ASN A 178 21.57 -22.54 -38.38
CA ASN A 178 21.06 -21.47 -39.23
C ASN A 178 21.19 -20.12 -38.47
N GLU A 179 21.11 -19.00 -39.17
CA GLU A 179 21.42 -17.65 -38.62
C GLU A 179 20.54 -17.22 -37.41
N THR A 180 19.51 -18.00 -37.07
CA THR A 180 18.61 -17.81 -35.92
C THR A 180 18.61 -19.00 -34.93
N GLY A 181 19.71 -19.75 -34.83
CA GLY A 181 19.96 -20.74 -33.79
C GLY A 181 19.60 -22.20 -34.12
N TYR A 182 19.70 -23.06 -33.10
CA TYR A 182 19.52 -24.52 -33.21
C TYR A 182 18.08 -24.92 -33.56
N SER A 183 17.93 -25.94 -34.41
CA SER A 183 16.64 -26.63 -34.62
C SER A 183 16.82 -28.14 -34.79
N ALA A 184 15.84 -28.92 -34.32
CA ALA A 184 15.71 -30.34 -34.64
C ALA A 184 14.23 -30.75 -34.76
N LYS A 185 13.97 -31.83 -35.51
CA LYS A 185 12.63 -32.29 -35.92
C LYS A 185 12.32 -33.69 -35.36
N LYS A 186 12.19 -33.80 -34.03
CA LYS A 186 12.00 -35.07 -33.31
C LYS A 186 11.10 -34.89 -32.07
N PRO A 187 10.38 -35.93 -31.61
CA PRO A 187 9.46 -35.83 -30.48
C PRO A 187 10.13 -35.68 -29.09
N TYR A 188 11.44 -35.94 -28.98
CA TYR A 188 12.20 -35.87 -27.73
C TYR A 188 13.57 -35.21 -27.97
N PHE A 189 13.99 -34.35 -27.03
CA PHE A 189 15.29 -33.65 -27.02
C PHE A 189 15.63 -33.20 -25.59
N THR A 190 16.93 -33.05 -25.30
CA THR A 190 17.45 -32.64 -23.99
C THR A 190 18.15 -31.29 -24.10
N VAL A 191 17.74 -30.33 -23.27
CA VAL A 191 18.40 -29.01 -23.15
C VAL A 191 19.22 -29.00 -21.85
N THR A 192 20.49 -28.62 -21.94
CA THR A 192 21.42 -28.61 -20.81
C THR A 192 22.02 -27.20 -20.66
N ALA A 193 21.90 -26.62 -19.46
CA ALA A 193 22.53 -25.35 -19.13
C ALA A 193 24.07 -25.49 -19.18
N VAL A 194 24.76 -24.54 -19.82
CA VAL A 194 26.23 -24.53 -19.94
C VAL A 194 26.88 -23.19 -19.60
N GLY A 195 26.09 -22.17 -19.26
CA GLY A 195 26.55 -20.87 -18.78
C GLY A 195 25.48 -20.11 -17.98
N GLU A 196 25.88 -19.06 -17.27
CA GLU A 196 25.00 -18.29 -16.37
C GLU A 196 24.22 -17.17 -17.09
N GLY A 197 22.91 -17.09 -16.91
CA GLY A 197 22.07 -16.01 -17.44
C GLY A 197 20.59 -16.34 -17.56
N THR A 198 19.91 -15.62 -18.46
CA THR A 198 18.49 -15.80 -18.76
C THR A 198 18.30 -15.88 -20.27
N THR A 199 17.60 -16.92 -20.73
CA THR A 199 17.31 -17.18 -22.14
C THR A 199 15.84 -17.58 -22.31
N THR A 200 15.33 -17.57 -23.53
CA THR A 200 13.92 -17.91 -23.84
C THR A 200 13.89 -18.99 -24.91
N LEU A 201 13.45 -20.19 -24.53
CA LEU A 201 13.28 -21.34 -25.41
C LEU A 201 11.90 -21.29 -26.07
N TYR A 202 11.84 -21.33 -27.40
CA TYR A 202 10.59 -21.43 -28.15
C TYR A 202 10.37 -22.88 -28.62
N VAL A 203 9.23 -23.45 -28.25
CA VAL A 203 8.78 -24.80 -28.67
C VAL A 203 7.52 -24.65 -29.50
N THR A 204 7.58 -25.06 -30.76
CA THR A 204 6.45 -25.02 -31.71
C THR A 204 5.96 -26.42 -32.00
N ILE A 205 4.66 -26.64 -31.80
CA ILE A 205 3.97 -27.85 -32.26
C ILE A 205 3.23 -27.49 -33.55
N ASP A 206 3.69 -28.03 -34.67
CA ASP A 206 2.99 -28.00 -35.96
C ASP A 206 2.00 -29.16 -36.02
N GLN A 207 0.71 -28.85 -36.13
CA GLN A 207 -0.37 -29.84 -36.13
C GLN A 207 -0.78 -30.30 -37.53
N GLY A 208 0.04 -30.04 -38.57
CA GLY A 208 -0.12 -30.59 -39.92
C GLY A 208 -1.36 -30.14 -40.71
N ARG A 209 -2.25 -29.35 -40.11
CA ARG A 209 -3.46 -28.77 -40.71
C ARG A 209 -3.64 -27.31 -40.29
N SER A 210 -2.85 -26.43 -40.90
CA SER A 210 -3.03 -24.96 -40.96
C SER A 210 -2.86 -24.12 -39.69
N THR A 211 -2.59 -24.68 -38.51
CA THR A 211 -2.24 -23.89 -37.32
C THR A 211 -1.06 -24.47 -36.55
N GLU A 212 0.06 -23.74 -36.56
CA GLU A 212 1.18 -23.94 -35.63
C GLU A 212 0.83 -23.37 -34.25
N LYS A 213 1.30 -24.01 -33.17
CA LYS A 213 1.23 -23.47 -31.80
C LYS A 213 2.62 -23.37 -31.19
N THR A 214 3.13 -22.15 -31.09
CA THR A 214 4.38 -21.82 -30.39
C THR A 214 4.11 -21.45 -28.94
N THR A 215 4.88 -22.04 -28.02
CA THR A 215 4.95 -21.64 -26.61
C THR A 215 6.39 -21.25 -26.29
N SER A 216 6.56 -20.09 -25.65
CA SER A 216 7.85 -19.63 -25.11
C SER A 216 8.01 -20.05 -23.65
N TYR A 217 9.23 -20.46 -23.30
CA TYR A 217 9.63 -20.82 -21.94
C TYR A 217 10.83 -19.97 -21.52
N LEU A 218 10.70 -19.25 -20.41
CA LEU A 218 11.85 -18.58 -19.79
C LEU A 218 12.74 -19.66 -19.15
N VAL A 219 14.00 -19.72 -19.57
CA VAL A 219 15.02 -20.64 -19.05
C VAL A 219 16.05 -19.79 -18.33
N ILE A 220 16.06 -19.90 -17.00
CA ILE A 220 17.02 -19.21 -16.13
C ILE A 220 18.12 -20.22 -15.83
N THR A 221 19.33 -19.99 -16.34
CA THR A 221 20.48 -20.85 -16.10
C THR A 221 21.34 -20.22 -15.02
N GLY A 222 21.33 -20.79 -13.81
CA GLY A 222 22.25 -20.45 -12.72
C GLY A 222 22.40 -18.96 -12.38
N ARG A 223 21.50 -18.41 -11.55
CA ARG A 223 21.94 -17.46 -10.53
C ARG A 223 22.09 -18.20 -9.22
N SER A 224 23.29 -18.16 -8.64
CA SER A 224 23.57 -18.74 -7.33
C SER A 224 22.96 -17.86 -6.24
N GLY A 225 21.78 -18.25 -5.77
CA GLY A 225 21.14 -17.72 -4.58
C GLY A 225 20.02 -16.69 -4.81
N VAL A 226 18.95 -16.83 -4.03
CA VAL A 226 17.75 -15.98 -4.08
C VAL A 226 17.53 -15.29 -2.73
N LEU A 227 17.40 -13.97 -2.74
CA LEU A 227 16.91 -13.22 -1.57
C LEU A 227 15.38 -13.14 -1.66
N THR A 228 14.70 -13.56 -0.60
CA THR A 228 13.23 -13.65 -0.50
C THR A 228 12.72 -12.77 0.64
N LEU A 229 11.62 -12.06 0.44
CA LEU A 229 10.88 -11.33 1.46
C LEU A 229 9.55 -12.01 1.77
N LYS A 230 9.27 -12.16 3.08
CA LYS A 230 8.06 -12.82 3.57
C LYS A 230 7.26 -11.95 4.54
N LYS A 231 5.95 -12.07 4.52
CA LYS A 231 5.02 -11.54 5.54
C LYS A 231 4.47 -12.74 6.31
N GLY A 232 4.98 -12.97 7.52
CA GLY A 232 4.75 -14.24 8.21
C GLY A 232 5.35 -15.42 7.42
N THR A 233 4.51 -16.35 6.96
CA THR A 233 4.91 -17.49 6.12
C THR A 233 4.81 -17.23 4.62
N GLU A 234 4.06 -16.20 4.21
CA GLU A 234 3.76 -15.88 2.81
C GLU A 234 4.94 -15.19 2.13
N VAL A 235 5.26 -15.55 0.88
CA VAL A 235 6.32 -14.90 0.08
C VAL A 235 5.72 -13.73 -0.70
N ILE A 236 6.25 -12.53 -0.50
CA ILE A 236 5.76 -11.29 -1.11
C ILE A 236 6.71 -10.78 -2.21
N SER A 237 8.00 -11.13 -2.17
CA SER A 237 8.96 -10.71 -3.20
C SER A 237 10.21 -11.59 -3.21
N GLN A 238 10.87 -11.73 -4.36
CA GLN A 238 12.17 -12.39 -4.50
C GLN A 238 13.06 -11.63 -5.51
N SER A 239 14.38 -11.68 -5.32
CA SER A 239 15.34 -10.85 -6.07
C SER A 239 15.54 -11.25 -7.54
N ASN A 240 15.10 -12.45 -7.92
CA ASN A 240 15.19 -13.00 -9.27
C ASN A 240 13.94 -12.77 -10.13
N TYR A 241 12.87 -12.19 -9.60
CA TYR A 241 11.68 -11.87 -10.39
C TYR A 241 11.89 -10.65 -11.29
N ARG A 242 11.42 -10.76 -12.53
CA ARG A 242 11.27 -9.61 -13.43
C ARG A 242 10.07 -8.77 -12.98
N THR A 243 10.25 -7.45 -12.99
CA THR A 243 9.26 -6.47 -12.49
C THR A 243 7.97 -6.43 -13.30
N ASP A 244 8.00 -7.01 -14.49
CA ASP A 244 6.93 -7.19 -15.45
C ASP A 244 6.11 -8.50 -15.26
N GLU A 245 6.56 -9.44 -14.41
CA GLU A 245 5.89 -10.74 -14.20
C GLU A 245 5.26 -10.92 -12.80
N VAL A 246 5.42 -9.97 -11.85
CA VAL A 246 4.85 -10.09 -10.48
C VAL A 246 3.96 -8.92 -10.10
N LYS A 247 2.65 -9.17 -10.06
CA LYS A 247 1.64 -8.23 -9.54
C LYS A 247 1.53 -8.22 -8.01
N ASP A 248 2.06 -9.24 -7.32
CA ASP A 248 1.93 -9.39 -5.86
C ASP A 248 3.09 -8.80 -5.04
N GLY A 249 3.90 -7.92 -5.64
CA GLY A 249 4.82 -7.06 -4.90
C GLY A 249 4.16 -5.88 -4.19
N THR A 250 2.85 -5.63 -4.38
CA THR A 250 2.15 -4.45 -3.87
C THR A 250 1.22 -4.78 -2.69
N LEU A 251 1.54 -4.24 -1.51
CA LEU A 251 0.71 -4.33 -0.30
C LEU A 251 -0.11 -3.05 -0.07
N SER A 252 -1.13 -3.12 0.77
CA SER A 252 -1.76 -1.93 1.37
C SER A 252 -1.62 -1.93 2.89
N ALA A 253 -1.48 -0.73 3.47
CA ALA A 253 -1.40 -0.49 4.91
C ALA A 253 -2.10 0.83 5.25
N SER A 254 -2.52 1.02 6.50
CA SER A 254 -2.99 2.34 6.96
C SER A 254 -1.85 3.14 7.61
N VAL A 255 -1.99 4.46 7.67
CA VAL A 255 -1.19 5.29 8.59
C VAL A 255 -1.33 4.75 10.02
N ASP A 256 -0.22 4.74 10.76
CA ASP A 256 -0.03 4.15 12.10
C ASP A 256 -0.05 2.61 12.19
N ASP A 257 -0.43 1.88 11.13
CA ASP A 257 -0.25 0.42 11.08
C ASP A 257 1.24 0.07 10.98
N THR A 258 1.56 -1.18 11.34
CA THR A 258 2.89 -1.76 11.18
C THR A 258 2.89 -2.92 10.20
N LEU A 259 3.97 -3.04 9.42
CA LEU A 259 4.23 -4.16 8.52
C LEU A 259 5.56 -4.80 8.90
N THR A 260 5.53 -6.06 9.34
CA THR A 260 6.76 -6.85 9.53
C THR A 260 7.05 -7.67 8.27
N LEU A 261 8.23 -7.45 7.67
CA LEU A 261 8.76 -8.26 6.59
C LEU A 261 10.03 -8.99 7.06
N THR A 262 10.07 -10.30 6.82
CA THR A 262 11.19 -11.17 7.17
C THR A 262 11.96 -11.55 5.91
N PRO A 263 13.26 -11.19 5.80
CA PRO A 263 14.10 -11.69 4.72
C PRO A 263 14.54 -13.13 4.99
N SER A 264 14.70 -13.90 3.93
CA SER A 264 15.39 -15.18 3.93
C SER A 264 16.23 -15.29 2.66
N ALA A 265 17.49 -15.70 2.80
CA ALA A 265 18.42 -15.88 1.69
C ALA A 265 18.82 -17.35 1.59
N ASP A 266 19.11 -17.80 0.37
CA ASP A 266 19.84 -19.04 0.17
C ASP A 266 21.26 -18.94 0.78
N SER A 267 21.75 -20.07 1.28
CA SER A 267 23.11 -20.30 1.79
C SER A 267 24.23 -19.74 0.90
N THR A 268 24.00 -19.71 -0.41
CA THR A 268 24.92 -19.20 -1.45
C THR A 268 25.06 -17.67 -1.48
N LEU A 269 24.07 -16.93 -0.98
CA LEU A 269 24.09 -15.45 -0.90
C LEU A 269 24.78 -14.90 0.35
N GLY A 270 25.14 -15.75 1.30
CA GLY A 270 25.64 -15.37 2.62
C GLY A 270 24.54 -15.29 3.68
N ASN A 271 24.87 -14.72 4.85
CA ASN A 271 23.98 -14.79 6.00
C ASN A 271 22.86 -13.76 5.93
N VAL A 272 21.66 -14.16 6.36
CA VAL A 272 20.51 -13.24 6.51
C VAL A 272 20.82 -12.10 7.49
N SER A 273 21.77 -12.28 8.42
CA SER A 273 22.29 -11.25 9.33
C SER A 273 22.99 -10.07 8.62
N ASP A 274 23.27 -10.17 7.32
CA ASP A 274 23.97 -9.15 6.56
C ASP A 274 23.02 -8.36 5.63
N VAL A 275 21.72 -8.71 5.63
CA VAL A 275 20.68 -8.02 4.88
C VAL A 275 20.55 -6.56 5.35
N LYS A 276 20.57 -5.65 4.38
CA LYS A 276 20.37 -4.20 4.58
C LYS A 276 19.04 -3.78 3.99
N TRP A 277 18.24 -3.08 4.77
CA TRP A 277 17.00 -2.48 4.31
C TRP A 277 17.22 -1.07 3.77
N VAL A 278 16.55 -0.76 2.67
CA VAL A 278 16.48 0.55 2.02
C VAL A 278 15.00 0.87 1.84
N VAL A 279 14.62 2.12 2.12
CA VAL A 279 13.26 2.61 1.91
C VAL A 279 13.32 3.87 1.06
N ASN A 280 12.45 3.94 0.05
CA ASN A 280 12.26 5.12 -0.81
C ASN A 280 13.57 5.70 -1.37
N ASP A 281 14.39 4.85 -2.01
CA ASP A 281 15.55 5.33 -2.78
C ASP A 281 15.07 6.30 -3.86
N ALA A 282 15.74 7.43 -4.04
CA ALA A 282 15.31 8.50 -4.95
C ALA A 282 15.20 8.03 -6.42
N LYS A 283 15.87 6.94 -6.79
CA LYS A 283 15.77 6.32 -8.12
C LYS A 283 14.66 5.26 -8.24
N ASP A 284 14.15 4.74 -7.14
CA ASP A 284 13.24 3.60 -7.17
C ASP A 284 11.85 3.99 -7.67
N LEU A 285 11.30 5.12 -7.23
CA LEU A 285 9.98 5.58 -7.69
C LEU A 285 9.94 5.82 -9.20
N GLU A 286 11.03 6.33 -9.80
CA GLU A 286 11.16 6.46 -11.25
C GLU A 286 11.32 5.09 -11.94
N THR A 287 12.16 4.21 -11.36
CA THR A 287 12.40 2.84 -11.86
C THR A 287 11.12 1.98 -11.91
N TYR A 288 10.22 2.14 -10.94
CA TYR A 288 8.95 1.41 -10.84
C TYR A 288 7.75 2.17 -11.43
N GLY A 289 7.96 3.28 -12.15
CA GLY A 289 6.89 4.03 -12.82
C GLY A 289 5.96 4.84 -11.90
N LEU A 290 6.32 5.00 -10.63
CA LEU A 290 5.59 5.70 -9.56
C LEU A 290 5.97 7.18 -9.42
N LYS A 291 6.61 7.77 -10.44
CA LYS A 291 7.16 9.15 -10.42
C LYS A 291 6.14 10.26 -10.09
N ASP A 292 4.86 9.99 -10.35
CA ASP A 292 3.76 10.94 -10.17
C ASP A 292 3.00 10.71 -8.84
N GLU A 293 3.37 9.66 -8.08
CA GLU A 293 2.79 9.32 -6.78
C GLU A 293 3.49 10.06 -5.62
N THR A 294 2.76 10.31 -4.53
CA THR A 294 3.34 10.96 -3.34
C THR A 294 4.12 9.92 -2.51
N PRO A 295 5.42 10.12 -2.20
CA PRO A 295 6.15 9.22 -1.32
C PRO A 295 5.57 9.23 0.10
N ALA A 296 5.39 8.05 0.70
CA ALA A 296 4.98 7.92 2.10
C ALA A 296 6.18 7.99 3.04
N ASP A 297 6.00 8.60 4.21
CA ASP A 297 6.99 8.63 5.28
C ASP A 297 6.96 7.29 6.06
N VAL A 298 8.11 6.63 6.18
CA VAL A 298 8.23 5.28 6.77
C VAL A 298 9.41 5.23 7.75
N THR A 299 9.17 4.70 8.94
CA THR A 299 10.19 4.51 9.97
C THR A 299 10.40 3.04 10.33
N PHE A 300 11.62 2.70 10.73
CA PHE A 300 11.93 1.37 11.28
C PHE A 300 11.57 1.35 12.77
N GLU A 301 10.49 0.65 13.13
CA GLU A 301 10.11 0.46 14.53
C GLU A 301 10.98 -0.59 15.22
N LYS A 302 11.36 -1.64 14.49
CA LYS A 302 12.28 -2.68 14.95
C LYS A 302 12.93 -3.39 13.78
N VAL A 303 14.23 -3.70 13.90
CA VAL A 303 14.90 -4.68 13.02
C VAL A 303 15.52 -5.74 13.90
N ASP A 304 15.13 -7.01 13.71
CA ASP A 304 15.68 -8.12 14.48
C ASP A 304 17.15 -8.36 14.12
N ALA A 305 18.02 -8.47 15.12
CA ALA A 305 19.46 -8.53 14.90
C ALA A 305 19.91 -9.78 14.11
N LYS A 306 19.21 -10.91 14.28
CA LYS A 306 19.58 -12.24 13.77
C LYS A 306 18.85 -12.62 12.49
N THR A 307 17.56 -12.34 12.41
CA THR A 307 16.70 -12.66 11.25
C THR A 307 16.56 -11.50 10.27
N LYS A 308 16.98 -10.29 10.64
CA LYS A 308 16.75 -9.03 9.90
C LYS A 308 15.29 -8.78 9.52
N ALA A 309 14.35 -9.41 10.23
CA ALA A 309 12.94 -9.07 10.14
C ALA A 309 12.77 -7.60 10.55
N ALA A 310 12.30 -6.77 9.61
CA ALA A 310 12.08 -5.35 9.81
C ALA A 310 10.59 -5.08 9.96
N THR A 311 10.23 -4.38 11.03
CA THR A 311 8.89 -3.82 11.25
C THR A 311 8.93 -2.36 10.84
N PHE A 312 8.21 -2.06 9.77
CA PHE A 312 8.00 -0.73 9.22
C PHE A 312 6.75 -0.13 9.84
N ARG A 313 6.82 1.14 10.24
CA ARG A 313 5.68 1.96 10.62
C ARG A 313 5.48 3.02 9.56
N PHE A 314 4.23 3.27 9.19
CA PHE A 314 3.88 4.25 8.16
C PHE A 314 3.28 5.49 8.81
N GLU A 315 3.94 6.64 8.63
CA GLU A 315 3.59 7.89 9.32
C GLU A 315 2.73 8.81 8.46
N ARG A 316 2.65 8.54 7.15
CA ARG A 316 1.88 9.33 6.19
C ARG A 316 1.37 8.49 5.02
N SER A 317 0.19 8.83 4.50
CA SER A 317 -0.36 8.23 3.28
C SER A 317 0.43 8.64 2.02
N GLY A 318 0.48 7.73 1.05
CA GLY A 318 1.35 7.81 -0.13
C GLY A 318 1.79 6.41 -0.56
N VAL A 319 2.90 6.32 -1.29
CA VAL A 319 3.51 5.05 -1.73
C VAL A 319 4.91 4.90 -1.13
N ALA A 320 5.24 3.72 -0.63
CA ALA A 320 6.57 3.36 -0.17
C ALA A 320 7.17 2.21 -0.99
N VAL A 321 8.47 2.24 -1.23
CA VAL A 321 9.25 1.14 -1.81
C VAL A 321 10.19 0.61 -0.73
N LEU A 322 9.94 -0.62 -0.28
CA LEU A 322 10.72 -1.32 0.74
C LEU A 322 11.62 -2.35 0.05
N LYS A 323 12.94 -2.19 0.19
CA LYS A 323 13.95 -3.00 -0.52
C LYS A 323 14.93 -3.63 0.46
N ALA A 324 14.98 -4.96 0.50
CA ALA A 324 16.05 -5.69 1.17
C ALA A 324 17.18 -5.99 0.19
N LYS A 325 18.42 -5.73 0.59
CA LYS A 325 19.64 -5.96 -0.20
C LYS A 325 20.56 -6.93 0.52
N LEU A 326 21.09 -7.93 -0.20
CA LEU A 326 22.14 -8.85 0.28
C LEU A 326 23.09 -9.12 -0.88
N GLY A 327 24.37 -8.77 -0.72
CA GLY A 327 25.32 -8.78 -1.84
C GLY A 327 24.85 -7.88 -2.99
N THR A 328 24.79 -8.44 -4.20
CA THR A 328 24.26 -7.79 -5.41
C THR A 328 22.75 -7.96 -5.60
N GLU A 329 22.12 -8.84 -4.82
CA GLU A 329 20.70 -9.19 -4.97
C GLU A 329 19.80 -8.23 -4.16
N SER A 330 18.61 -7.96 -4.67
CA SER A 330 17.64 -7.04 -4.05
C SER A 330 16.20 -7.53 -4.22
N ALA A 331 15.50 -7.77 -3.12
CA ALA A 331 14.06 -8.08 -3.13
C ALA A 331 13.27 -6.83 -2.72
N VAL A 332 12.14 -6.58 -3.40
CA VAL A 332 11.45 -5.28 -3.38
C VAL A 332 9.94 -5.45 -3.22
N VAL A 333 9.36 -4.67 -2.31
CA VAL A 333 7.92 -4.61 -2.04
C VAL A 333 7.48 -3.14 -2.16
N ILE A 334 6.40 -2.90 -2.90
CA ILE A 334 5.71 -1.61 -2.97
C ILE A 334 4.59 -1.65 -1.93
N VAL A 335 4.34 -0.55 -1.22
CA VAL A 335 3.26 -0.45 -0.23
C VAL A 335 2.47 0.83 -0.49
N ASN A 336 1.17 0.69 -0.73
CA ASN A 336 0.23 1.80 -0.81
C ASN A 336 -0.30 2.08 0.60
N ILE A 337 0.08 3.23 1.16
CA ILE A 337 -0.35 3.68 2.48
C ILE A 337 -1.53 4.62 2.34
N VAL A 338 -2.64 4.24 2.95
CA VAL A 338 -3.88 5.02 3.01
C VAL A 338 -4.05 5.63 4.40
N SER A 339 -4.98 6.57 4.58
CA SER A 339 -5.25 7.19 5.88
C SER A 339 -5.71 6.14 6.91
N ASN A 340 -5.85 6.49 8.19
CA ASN A 340 -6.13 5.52 9.25
C ASN A 340 -7.54 4.89 9.14
N ILE A 341 -7.68 3.77 8.41
CA ILE A 341 -8.95 3.08 8.11
C ILE A 341 -9.27 2.07 9.21
N ARG A 342 -10.44 2.22 9.84
CA ARG A 342 -10.92 1.31 10.89
C ARG A 342 -11.70 0.13 10.33
N LYS A 343 -12.55 0.38 9.32
CA LYS A 343 -13.38 -0.62 8.66
C LYS A 343 -13.56 -0.26 7.17
N VAL A 344 -13.64 -1.30 6.34
CA VAL A 344 -14.18 -1.23 4.98
C VAL A 344 -15.47 -2.05 4.92
N ALA A 345 -16.37 -1.69 4.01
CA ALA A 345 -17.56 -2.47 3.71
C ALA A 345 -17.89 -2.38 2.21
N ILE A 346 -18.41 -3.47 1.63
CA ILE A 346 -18.97 -3.48 0.28
C ILE A 346 -20.41 -2.95 0.34
N GLU A 347 -20.66 -1.85 -0.36
CA GLU A 347 -22.01 -1.38 -0.67
C GLU A 347 -22.28 -1.58 -2.18
N GLY A 348 -23.55 -1.69 -2.58
CA GLY A 348 -23.88 -1.99 -3.96
C GLY A 348 -25.34 -1.74 -4.32
N THR A 349 -25.59 -1.61 -5.61
CA THR A 349 -26.91 -1.35 -6.21
C THR A 349 -27.05 -2.09 -7.54
N TYR A 350 -28.27 -2.51 -7.86
CA TYR A 350 -28.59 -3.01 -9.19
C TYR A 350 -28.66 -1.85 -10.19
N THR A 351 -28.37 -2.15 -11.46
CA THR A 351 -28.36 -1.11 -12.51
C THR A 351 -29.76 -0.58 -12.86
N ASP A 352 -30.80 -1.39 -12.62
CA ASP A 352 -32.20 -1.08 -12.93
C ASP A 352 -33.07 -0.81 -11.69
N ASP A 353 -32.55 -1.00 -10.46
CA ASP A 353 -33.28 -0.75 -9.21
C ASP A 353 -32.35 -0.23 -8.08
N LYS A 354 -32.85 0.70 -7.27
CA LYS A 354 -32.11 1.39 -6.19
C LYS A 354 -32.19 0.68 -4.83
N ALA A 355 -32.77 -0.52 -4.78
CA ALA A 355 -32.81 -1.36 -3.58
C ALA A 355 -31.42 -1.97 -3.24
N LEU A 356 -31.24 -2.29 -1.96
CA LEU A 356 -30.00 -2.83 -1.36
C LEU A 356 -29.75 -4.30 -1.74
N ILE A 357 -28.52 -4.78 -1.47
CA ILE A 357 -28.03 -6.15 -1.73
C ILE A 357 -28.64 -7.22 -0.79
N ASP A 358 -29.81 -6.99 -0.21
CA ASP A 358 -30.37 -7.80 0.90
C ASP A 358 -30.80 -9.23 0.49
N ASP A 359 -30.90 -9.53 -0.81
CA ASP A 359 -31.31 -10.85 -1.32
C ASP A 359 -30.15 -11.81 -1.63
N GLY A 360 -28.91 -11.30 -1.68
CA GLY A 360 -27.71 -12.04 -2.08
C GLY A 360 -27.76 -12.64 -3.49
N GLN A 361 -28.64 -12.15 -4.38
CA GLN A 361 -29.04 -12.84 -5.61
C GLN A 361 -29.15 -11.92 -6.82
N MET A 362 -28.43 -12.24 -7.91
CA MET A 362 -28.57 -11.54 -9.19
C MET A 362 -29.07 -12.46 -10.30
N ASN A 363 -29.73 -11.89 -11.31
CA ASN A 363 -30.20 -12.64 -12.48
C ASN A 363 -29.08 -12.81 -13.52
N ASN A 364 -29.13 -13.89 -14.30
CA ASN A 364 -28.24 -14.09 -15.44
C ASN A 364 -28.34 -12.92 -16.45
N ASN A 365 -27.20 -12.51 -17.04
CA ASN A 365 -27.02 -11.26 -17.80
C ASN A 365 -27.21 -9.94 -17.02
N GLY A 366 -27.60 -9.98 -15.74
CA GLY A 366 -27.72 -8.78 -14.89
C GLY A 366 -26.36 -8.11 -14.62
N LYS A 367 -26.40 -6.84 -14.25
CA LYS A 367 -25.23 -6.04 -13.86
C LYS A 367 -25.38 -5.47 -12.46
N LEU A 368 -24.31 -5.58 -11.69
CA LEU A 368 -24.20 -5.15 -10.30
C LEU A 368 -23.11 -4.10 -10.17
N ASN A 369 -23.43 -2.95 -9.59
CA ASN A 369 -22.44 -1.93 -9.24
C ASN A 369 -22.09 -2.07 -7.76
N LEU A 370 -20.80 -2.24 -7.46
CA LEU A 370 -20.26 -2.31 -6.10
C LEU A 370 -19.34 -1.12 -5.84
N SER A 371 -19.33 -0.62 -4.61
CA SER A 371 -18.46 0.47 -4.14
C SER A 371 -17.98 0.22 -2.72
N VAL A 372 -16.77 0.68 -2.40
CA VAL A 372 -16.22 0.52 -1.05
C VAL A 372 -16.60 1.70 -0.15
N LYS A 373 -17.17 1.40 1.01
CA LYS A 373 -17.38 2.36 2.10
C LYS A 373 -16.24 2.26 3.09
N VAL A 374 -15.68 3.42 3.44
CA VAL A 374 -14.51 3.53 4.33
C VAL A 374 -14.94 4.22 5.61
N THR A 375 -14.63 3.61 6.76
CA THR A 375 -14.86 4.21 8.08
C THR A 375 -13.52 4.61 8.71
N PRO A 376 -13.30 5.88 9.10
CA PRO A 376 -14.25 7.00 9.04
C PRO A 376 -14.45 7.57 7.62
N ASP A 377 -15.64 8.11 7.34
CA ASP A 377 -16.03 8.71 6.05
C ASP A 377 -15.10 9.84 5.55
N ALA A 378 -14.35 10.47 6.45
CA ALA A 378 -13.30 11.43 6.09
C ALA A 378 -12.25 10.83 5.14
N ASN A 379 -12.00 9.53 5.24
CA ASN A 379 -11.00 8.79 4.47
C ASN A 379 -11.58 8.20 3.17
N LYS A 380 -12.81 8.55 2.78
CA LYS A 380 -13.44 8.04 1.54
C LYS A 380 -12.67 8.38 0.25
N GLY A 381 -11.75 9.34 0.30
CA GLY A 381 -10.83 9.63 -0.80
C GLY A 381 -9.90 8.45 -1.12
N ASP A 382 -9.50 7.67 -0.11
CA ASP A 382 -8.60 6.53 -0.24
C ASP A 382 -9.24 5.35 -0.98
N ALA A 383 -10.57 5.33 -1.11
CA ALA A 383 -11.32 4.29 -1.83
C ALA A 383 -10.82 4.05 -3.26
N VAL A 384 -10.22 5.06 -3.91
CA VAL A 384 -9.72 4.98 -5.29
C VAL A 384 -8.64 3.92 -5.51
N SER A 385 -7.94 3.48 -4.46
CA SER A 385 -6.87 2.47 -4.53
C SER A 385 -7.30 1.07 -4.06
N ALA A 386 -8.59 0.85 -3.78
CA ALA A 386 -9.09 -0.45 -3.32
C ALA A 386 -8.88 -1.56 -4.37
N LYS A 387 -8.36 -2.71 -3.93
CA LYS A 387 -8.20 -3.93 -4.73
C LYS A 387 -9.48 -4.75 -4.63
N TRP A 388 -10.04 -5.14 -5.77
CA TRP A 388 -11.21 -6.01 -5.87
C TRP A 388 -10.80 -7.32 -6.53
N THR A 389 -11.11 -8.44 -5.90
CA THR A 389 -10.70 -9.79 -6.33
C THR A 389 -11.90 -10.72 -6.36
N ILE A 390 -12.19 -11.36 -7.50
CA ILE A 390 -13.19 -12.43 -7.58
C ILE A 390 -12.54 -13.70 -7.03
N THR A 391 -12.66 -13.92 -5.72
CA THR A 391 -12.00 -15.02 -4.99
C THR A 391 -12.60 -16.39 -5.28
N SER A 392 -13.87 -16.44 -5.72
CA SER A 392 -14.48 -17.66 -6.25
C SER A 392 -15.50 -17.32 -7.35
N GLY A 393 -15.73 -18.26 -8.29
CA GLY A 393 -16.80 -18.12 -9.27
C GLY A 393 -16.54 -17.15 -10.44
N SER A 394 -15.28 -16.90 -10.81
CA SER A 394 -14.88 -16.14 -12.00
C SER A 394 -15.43 -16.69 -13.33
N ASP A 395 -15.87 -17.95 -13.35
CA ASP A 395 -16.63 -18.58 -14.43
C ASP A 395 -18.06 -18.04 -14.58
N PHE A 396 -18.63 -17.49 -13.52
CA PHE A 396 -20.02 -17.05 -13.44
C PHE A 396 -20.17 -15.54 -13.64
N VAL A 397 -19.12 -14.76 -13.40
CA VAL A 397 -19.12 -13.29 -13.46
C VAL A 397 -17.84 -12.74 -14.10
N ALA A 398 -17.86 -11.53 -14.64
CA ALA A 398 -16.66 -10.75 -14.99
C ALA A 398 -16.85 -9.28 -14.65
N TYR A 399 -15.75 -8.54 -14.54
CA TYR A 399 -15.80 -7.09 -14.55
C TYR A 399 -16.27 -6.57 -15.91
N GLU A 400 -17.12 -5.54 -15.89
CA GLU A 400 -17.46 -4.73 -17.04
C GLU A 400 -16.73 -3.39 -16.95
N LYS A 401 -16.15 -2.94 -18.06
CA LYS A 401 -15.35 -1.71 -18.11
C LYS A 401 -16.21 -0.49 -17.79
N ASN A 402 -15.91 0.18 -16.69
CA ASN A 402 -16.52 1.44 -16.27
C ASN A 402 -15.45 2.55 -16.17
N ALA A 403 -15.84 3.77 -15.75
CA ALA A 403 -14.92 4.91 -15.63
C ALA A 403 -14.17 4.99 -14.28
N ASP A 404 -14.61 4.23 -13.28
CA ASP A 404 -14.15 4.31 -11.89
C ASP A 404 -13.27 3.14 -11.46
N SER A 405 -13.11 2.12 -12.31
CA SER A 405 -12.18 1.00 -12.13
C SER A 405 -11.20 0.84 -13.30
N LYS A 406 -9.99 0.39 -12.95
CA LYS A 406 -9.01 -0.17 -13.88
C LYS A 406 -9.07 -1.69 -13.72
N ILE A 407 -9.67 -2.36 -14.71
CA ILE A 407 -9.66 -3.82 -14.80
C ILE A 407 -8.26 -4.26 -15.21
N ASP A 408 -7.74 -5.29 -14.56
CA ASP A 408 -6.50 -5.93 -14.96
C ASP A 408 -6.74 -6.71 -16.27
N VAL A 409 -5.99 -6.36 -17.32
CA VAL A 409 -6.19 -6.93 -18.66
C VAL A 409 -5.56 -8.30 -18.84
N ASP A 410 -4.61 -8.69 -17.98
CA ASP A 410 -3.96 -10.00 -18.00
C ASP A 410 -4.65 -10.96 -17.01
N ASP A 411 -5.23 -10.43 -15.93
CA ASP A 411 -6.06 -11.17 -14.97
C ASP A 411 -7.45 -10.55 -14.82
N ASN A 412 -8.40 -11.06 -15.61
CA ASN A 412 -9.80 -10.64 -15.60
C ASN A 412 -10.56 -10.94 -14.27
N THR A 413 -9.89 -11.45 -13.22
CA THR A 413 -10.44 -11.64 -11.88
C THR A 413 -10.07 -10.52 -10.90
N VAL A 414 -9.18 -9.59 -11.28
CA VAL A 414 -8.72 -8.46 -10.46
C VAL A 414 -9.09 -7.11 -11.07
N ALA A 415 -9.49 -6.16 -10.23
CA ALA A 415 -9.70 -4.76 -10.60
C ALA A 415 -9.26 -3.82 -9.46
N THR A 416 -8.96 -2.57 -9.80
CA THR A 416 -8.65 -1.50 -8.82
C THR A 416 -9.56 -0.30 -9.03
N GLY A 417 -10.05 0.31 -7.94
CA GLY A 417 -10.89 1.51 -8.03
C GLY A 417 -11.90 1.64 -6.89
N ARG A 418 -12.54 2.82 -6.77
CA ARG A 418 -13.53 3.08 -5.70
C ARG A 418 -14.82 2.29 -5.86
N ALA A 419 -15.13 1.90 -7.10
CA ALA A 419 -16.32 1.16 -7.48
C ALA A 419 -16.03 0.27 -8.69
N VAL A 420 -16.64 -0.91 -8.74
CA VAL A 420 -16.51 -1.88 -9.83
C VAL A 420 -17.90 -2.30 -10.32
N THR A 421 -18.01 -2.59 -11.62
CA THR A 421 -19.23 -3.15 -12.22
C THR A 421 -18.98 -4.60 -12.56
N LEU A 422 -19.85 -5.49 -12.09
CA LEU A 422 -19.84 -6.91 -12.39
C LEU A 422 -21.00 -7.25 -13.35
N LYS A 423 -20.73 -8.12 -14.31
CA LYS A 423 -21.71 -8.67 -15.26
C LYS A 423 -21.77 -10.19 -15.16
N ALA A 424 -22.99 -10.71 -14.99
CA ALA A 424 -23.24 -12.15 -14.99
C ALA A 424 -22.97 -12.79 -16.37
N LYS A 425 -22.24 -13.91 -16.38
CA LYS A 425 -21.95 -14.77 -17.54
C LYS A 425 -22.91 -15.96 -17.62
N ARG A 426 -23.11 -16.65 -16.48
CA ARG A 426 -23.93 -17.87 -16.35
C ARG A 426 -24.31 -18.09 -14.88
N ALA A 427 -25.29 -18.97 -14.64
CA ALA A 427 -25.72 -19.36 -13.31
C ALA A 427 -24.59 -19.97 -12.46
N GLY A 428 -24.58 -19.66 -11.17
CA GLY A 428 -23.59 -20.18 -10.21
C GLY A 428 -23.43 -19.25 -9.00
N THR A 429 -22.48 -19.54 -8.11
CA THR A 429 -22.17 -18.68 -6.95
C THR A 429 -20.77 -18.11 -7.13
N PHE A 430 -20.61 -16.80 -6.88
CA PHE A 430 -19.30 -16.15 -6.86
C PHE A 430 -19.09 -15.43 -5.53
N THR A 431 -17.81 -15.25 -5.17
CA THR A 431 -17.40 -14.42 -4.05
C THR A 431 -16.47 -13.34 -4.58
N ILE A 432 -16.72 -12.10 -4.16
CA ILE A 432 -15.83 -10.97 -4.40
C ILE A 432 -15.35 -10.38 -3.08
N LYS A 433 -14.05 -10.13 -3.01
CA LYS A 433 -13.35 -9.51 -1.88
C LYS A 433 -12.95 -8.09 -2.26
N VAL A 434 -13.09 -7.14 -1.34
CA VAL A 434 -12.45 -5.83 -1.41
C VAL A 434 -11.38 -5.72 -0.33
N GLU A 435 -10.23 -5.14 -0.67
CA GLU A 435 -9.10 -4.95 0.24
C GLU A 435 -8.56 -3.51 0.15
N LEU A 436 -8.42 -2.85 1.31
CA LEU A 436 -7.91 -1.49 1.42
C LEU A 436 -7.40 -1.23 2.85
N GLY A 437 -6.19 -0.68 2.99
CA GLY A 437 -5.61 -0.30 4.29
C GLY A 437 -5.41 -1.47 5.26
N GLY A 438 -5.14 -2.67 4.74
CA GLY A 438 -5.06 -3.90 5.54
C GLY A 438 -6.40 -4.35 6.15
N LYS A 439 -7.53 -3.73 5.79
CA LYS A 439 -8.88 -4.22 6.07
C LYS A 439 -9.45 -4.85 4.81
N SER A 440 -10.40 -5.77 5.00
CA SER A 440 -11.10 -6.43 3.90
C SER A 440 -12.56 -6.68 4.25
N ASP A 441 -13.39 -6.77 3.22
CA ASP A 441 -14.76 -7.24 3.32
C ASP A 441 -15.07 -8.18 2.13
N GLU A 442 -15.99 -9.12 2.31
CA GLU A 442 -16.30 -10.15 1.32
C GLU A 442 -17.81 -10.28 1.11
N LEU A 443 -18.21 -10.30 -0.16
CA LEU A 443 -19.58 -10.44 -0.60
C LEU A 443 -19.70 -11.71 -1.46
N THR A 444 -20.50 -12.68 -1.00
CA THR A 444 -20.85 -13.86 -1.79
C THR A 444 -22.25 -13.69 -2.35
N MET A 445 -22.41 -13.92 -3.66
CA MET A 445 -23.69 -13.78 -4.35
C MET A 445 -23.98 -14.96 -5.27
N LYS A 446 -25.27 -15.26 -5.41
CA LYS A 446 -25.78 -16.31 -6.28
C LYS A 446 -26.36 -15.70 -7.56
N ILE A 447 -25.86 -16.15 -8.71
CA ILE A 447 -26.42 -15.87 -10.03
C ILE A 447 -27.49 -16.92 -10.33
N ASN A 448 -28.74 -16.50 -10.35
CA ASN A 448 -29.87 -17.37 -10.69
C ASN A 448 -29.87 -17.73 -12.18
N LYS A 449 -30.26 -18.97 -12.48
CA LYS A 449 -30.23 -19.53 -13.84
C LYS A 449 -31.28 -18.86 -14.72
N GLN A 450 -30.90 -18.46 -15.94
CA GLN A 450 -31.87 -18.10 -16.97
C GLN A 450 -32.64 -19.35 -17.38
N GLY A 451 -33.96 -19.24 -17.47
CA GLY A 451 -34.81 -20.40 -17.69
C GLY A 451 -34.50 -21.16 -18.95
N THR A 452 -34.34 -22.47 -18.80
CA THR A 452 -34.38 -23.40 -19.94
C THR A 452 -35.84 -23.64 -20.26
N VAL A 453 -36.22 -23.44 -21.53
CA VAL A 453 -37.50 -23.95 -22.05
C VAL A 453 -37.32 -25.44 -22.26
N ILE A 454 -38.06 -26.26 -21.51
CA ILE A 454 -38.04 -27.71 -21.59
C ILE A 454 -39.29 -28.16 -22.34
N GLN A 455 -39.11 -28.82 -23.47
CA GLN A 455 -40.20 -29.39 -24.26
C GLN A 455 -40.61 -30.75 -23.68
N ILE A 456 -41.81 -30.81 -23.10
CA ILE A 456 -42.38 -32.02 -22.48
C ILE A 456 -43.20 -32.78 -23.53
N LYS A 457 -42.68 -33.94 -23.91
CA LYS A 457 -43.26 -34.84 -24.92
C LYS A 457 -44.42 -35.65 -24.37
N ARG A 458 -44.29 -36.14 -23.13
CA ARG A 458 -45.37 -36.85 -22.43
C ARG A 458 -45.15 -36.89 -20.92
N ILE A 459 -46.24 -36.90 -20.16
CA ILE A 459 -46.24 -37.31 -18.75
C ILE A 459 -46.60 -38.81 -18.69
N PRO A 460 -45.77 -39.69 -18.11
CA PRO A 460 -46.11 -41.10 -17.89
C PRO A 460 -47.35 -41.24 -17.01
N THR A 461 -48.32 -42.05 -17.45
CA THR A 461 -49.61 -42.28 -16.76
C THR A 461 -49.51 -43.22 -15.55
N ASN A 462 -48.40 -43.16 -14.80
CA ASN A 462 -48.23 -43.93 -13.58
C ASN A 462 -49.10 -43.29 -12.47
N LYS A 463 -49.93 -44.08 -11.79
CA LYS A 463 -50.65 -43.61 -10.60
C LYS A 463 -49.65 -43.18 -9.53
N LEU A 464 -49.50 -41.88 -9.32
CA LEU A 464 -48.67 -41.31 -8.27
C LEU A 464 -49.24 -41.73 -6.91
N ARG A 465 -48.37 -42.03 -5.94
CA ARG A 465 -48.76 -42.35 -4.57
C ARG A 465 -48.17 -41.31 -3.62
N ALA A 466 -49.02 -40.73 -2.79
CA ALA A 466 -48.63 -39.79 -1.75
C ALA A 466 -49.04 -40.32 -0.37
N THR A 467 -48.49 -39.75 0.70
CA THR A 467 -49.01 -39.89 2.07
C THR A 467 -49.17 -38.49 2.63
N VAL A 468 -50.41 -38.11 2.92
CA VAL A 468 -50.79 -36.79 3.46
C VAL A 468 -51.68 -36.99 4.68
N ARG A 469 -51.99 -35.92 5.40
CA ARG A 469 -52.76 -36.02 6.64
C ARG A 469 -54.27 -36.03 6.33
N ALA A 470 -55.04 -36.80 7.09
CA ALA A 470 -56.49 -36.82 6.98
C ALA A 470 -57.08 -35.42 7.22
N GLY A 471 -57.99 -35.00 6.34
CA GLY A 471 -58.61 -33.66 6.35
C GLY A 471 -59.75 -33.57 5.35
N THR A 472 -60.27 -32.36 5.15
CA THR A 472 -61.19 -32.01 4.05
C THR A 472 -60.49 -32.01 2.69
N ALA A 473 -61.25 -31.92 1.60
CA ALA A 473 -60.71 -31.87 0.25
C ALA A 473 -59.71 -30.70 0.09
N ASP A 474 -60.09 -29.51 0.53
CA ASP A 474 -59.26 -28.30 0.46
C ASP A 474 -57.98 -28.42 1.31
N GLU A 475 -58.08 -28.98 2.53
CA GLU A 475 -56.91 -29.22 3.40
C GLU A 475 -55.95 -30.27 2.79
N ILE A 476 -56.47 -31.28 2.08
CA ILE A 476 -55.64 -32.26 1.36
C ILE A 476 -54.95 -31.61 0.16
N VAL A 477 -55.67 -30.79 -0.62
CA VAL A 477 -55.12 -30.01 -1.74
C VAL A 477 -54.04 -29.03 -1.26
N GLN A 478 -54.27 -28.34 -0.14
CA GLN A 478 -53.30 -27.43 0.46
C GLN A 478 -52.02 -28.19 0.85
N GLN A 479 -52.13 -29.27 1.61
CA GLN A 479 -50.99 -30.11 2.00
C GLN A 479 -50.20 -30.65 0.79
N MET A 480 -50.89 -31.06 -0.29
CA MET A 480 -50.25 -31.55 -1.51
C MET A 480 -49.46 -30.46 -2.25
N ASN A 481 -49.89 -29.19 -2.16
CA ASN A 481 -49.18 -28.04 -2.76
C ASN A 481 -48.00 -27.57 -1.89
N GLU A 482 -48.17 -27.53 -0.57
CA GLU A 482 -47.15 -27.09 0.39
C GLU A 482 -46.00 -28.11 0.54
N ASN A 483 -46.28 -29.41 0.34
CA ASN A 483 -45.29 -30.47 0.52
C ASN A 483 -44.32 -30.59 -0.67
N VAL A 484 -43.02 -30.39 -0.41
CA VAL A 484 -41.90 -30.48 -1.37
C VAL A 484 -41.75 -31.84 -2.06
N LEU A 485 -42.31 -32.93 -1.51
CA LEU A 485 -42.29 -34.26 -2.13
C LEU A 485 -43.40 -34.47 -3.17
N TYR A 486 -44.47 -33.66 -3.14
CA TYR A 486 -45.69 -33.88 -3.94
C TYR A 486 -46.01 -32.73 -4.89
N ASN A 487 -45.31 -31.60 -4.81
CA ASN A 487 -45.50 -30.45 -5.70
C ASN A 487 -44.67 -30.49 -7.00
N SER A 488 -44.16 -31.68 -7.39
CA SER A 488 -43.56 -31.98 -8.70
C SER A 488 -43.74 -33.45 -9.11
N ILE A 489 -43.62 -33.73 -10.42
CA ILE A 489 -43.77 -35.06 -11.02
C ILE A 489 -42.72 -35.35 -12.10
N THR A 490 -42.42 -36.63 -12.32
CA THR A 490 -41.59 -37.07 -13.45
C THR A 490 -42.37 -37.02 -14.76
N ALA A 491 -41.88 -36.25 -15.73
CA ALA A 491 -42.30 -36.27 -17.13
C ALA A 491 -41.14 -36.75 -18.04
N ILE A 492 -41.41 -36.95 -19.33
CA ILE A 492 -40.41 -37.27 -20.35
C ILE A 492 -40.33 -36.11 -21.35
N ASP A 493 -39.11 -35.60 -21.58
CA ASP A 493 -38.85 -34.51 -22.52
C ASP A 493 -38.81 -34.97 -24.00
N SER A 494 -38.58 -34.02 -24.92
CA SER A 494 -38.47 -34.25 -26.36
C SER A 494 -37.34 -35.22 -26.74
N GLU A 495 -36.25 -35.24 -25.96
CA GLU A 495 -35.05 -36.06 -26.19
C GLU A 495 -35.17 -37.47 -25.59
N GLY A 496 -36.11 -37.66 -24.66
CA GLY A 496 -36.45 -38.95 -24.06
C GLY A 496 -35.97 -39.11 -22.61
N TYR A 497 -35.47 -38.06 -21.96
CA TYR A 497 -35.01 -38.10 -20.58
C TYR A 497 -36.13 -37.84 -19.58
N ASN A 498 -35.99 -38.39 -18.38
CA ASN A 498 -36.89 -38.14 -17.26
C ASN A 498 -36.57 -36.78 -16.61
N VAL A 499 -37.54 -35.87 -16.56
CA VAL A 499 -37.42 -34.51 -16.00
C VAL A 499 -38.47 -34.30 -14.90
N GLN A 500 -38.13 -33.57 -13.85
CA GLN A 500 -39.12 -33.13 -12.85
C GLN A 500 -39.83 -31.85 -13.30
N VAL A 501 -41.16 -31.87 -13.25
CA VAL A 501 -42.06 -30.80 -13.68
C VAL A 501 -42.97 -30.42 -12.50
N PRO A 502 -43.10 -29.14 -12.11
CA PRO A 502 -43.91 -28.78 -10.96
C PRO A 502 -45.42 -29.01 -11.21
N VAL A 503 -46.17 -29.25 -10.15
CA VAL A 503 -47.62 -29.48 -10.18
C VAL A 503 -48.32 -28.56 -9.20
N ARG A 504 -49.50 -28.08 -9.60
CA ARG A 504 -50.46 -27.44 -8.70
C ARG A 504 -51.70 -28.31 -8.58
N TRP A 505 -51.97 -28.77 -7.37
CA TRP A 505 -53.16 -29.54 -7.00
C TRP A 505 -54.34 -28.58 -6.78
N TYR A 506 -55.56 -29.02 -7.12
CA TYR A 506 -56.75 -28.16 -7.07
C TYR A 506 -58.05 -28.85 -6.62
N ASP A 507 -58.11 -30.19 -6.58
CA ASP A 507 -59.28 -30.94 -6.11
C ASP A 507 -58.83 -32.24 -5.42
N ALA A 508 -59.64 -32.76 -4.48
CA ALA A 508 -59.38 -34.02 -3.78
C ALA A 508 -60.68 -34.77 -3.43
N GLN A 509 -60.80 -35.98 -3.95
CA GLN A 509 -61.93 -36.89 -3.69
C GLN A 509 -61.54 -37.93 -2.64
N ILE A 510 -62.01 -37.74 -1.41
CA ILE A 510 -61.73 -38.62 -0.27
C ILE A 510 -62.49 -39.94 -0.42
N SER A 511 -61.82 -41.07 -0.12
CA SER A 511 -62.43 -42.40 -0.12
C SER A 511 -63.53 -42.53 0.95
N SER A 512 -64.50 -43.41 0.72
CA SER A 512 -65.59 -43.65 1.68
C SER A 512 -65.12 -44.19 3.04
N ASP A 513 -63.97 -44.85 3.09
CA ASP A 513 -63.34 -45.33 4.33
C ASP A 513 -62.41 -44.30 5.00
N LYS A 514 -62.23 -43.13 4.37
CA LYS A 514 -61.36 -42.02 4.80
C LYS A 514 -59.88 -42.39 5.00
N LYS A 515 -59.40 -43.47 4.37
CA LYS A 515 -57.99 -43.89 4.41
C LYS A 515 -57.19 -43.44 3.19
N SER A 516 -57.85 -42.99 2.13
CA SER A 516 -57.18 -42.42 0.96
C SER A 516 -57.97 -41.26 0.34
N ALA A 517 -57.35 -40.55 -0.59
CA ALA A 517 -57.99 -39.58 -1.46
C ALA A 517 -57.39 -39.65 -2.87
N THR A 518 -58.22 -39.45 -3.90
CA THR A 518 -57.74 -39.18 -5.25
C THR A 518 -57.61 -37.67 -5.42
N VAL A 519 -56.39 -37.17 -5.53
CA VAL A 519 -56.09 -35.74 -5.67
C VAL A 519 -55.84 -35.41 -7.14
N SER A 520 -56.50 -34.38 -7.65
CA SER A 520 -56.39 -33.87 -9.02
C SER A 520 -55.53 -32.62 -9.07
N GLY A 521 -54.63 -32.54 -10.04
CA GLY A 521 -53.69 -31.43 -10.22
C GLY A 521 -53.36 -31.19 -11.69
N TYR A 522 -52.66 -30.10 -11.96
CA TYR A 522 -52.15 -29.78 -13.29
C TYR A 522 -50.65 -29.48 -13.27
N ALA A 523 -49.94 -29.97 -14.28
CA ALA A 523 -48.54 -29.62 -14.53
C ALA A 523 -48.45 -28.15 -14.96
N VAL A 524 -47.65 -27.36 -14.25
CA VAL A 524 -47.55 -25.91 -14.49
C VAL A 524 -46.49 -25.58 -15.55
N THR A 525 -46.75 -24.57 -16.37
CA THR A 525 -45.76 -24.04 -17.33
C THR A 525 -44.63 -23.25 -16.65
N THR A 526 -44.92 -22.67 -15.48
CA THR A 526 -44.02 -21.82 -14.70
C THR A 526 -44.40 -21.89 -13.22
N ARG A 527 -43.43 -21.83 -12.30
CA ARG A 527 -43.67 -21.73 -10.85
C ARG A 527 -42.78 -20.66 -10.25
N GLU A 528 -43.32 -19.89 -9.30
CA GLU A 528 -42.55 -18.90 -8.55
C GLU A 528 -41.37 -19.57 -7.82
N GLY A 529 -40.16 -19.04 -8.03
CA GLY A 529 -38.91 -19.62 -7.52
C GLY A 529 -38.31 -20.77 -8.34
N ASP A 530 -39.01 -21.33 -9.33
CA ASP A 530 -38.43 -22.22 -10.34
C ASP A 530 -37.85 -21.38 -11.48
N THR A 531 -36.69 -21.81 -12.00
CA THR A 531 -36.05 -21.13 -13.13
C THR A 531 -36.54 -21.65 -14.48
N ASN A 532 -37.03 -22.90 -14.59
CA ASN A 532 -37.38 -23.48 -15.89
C ASN A 532 -38.77 -23.04 -16.38
N THR A 533 -38.97 -23.10 -17.71
CA THR A 533 -40.29 -22.96 -18.34
C THR A 533 -40.63 -24.25 -19.06
N TYR A 534 -41.84 -24.76 -18.85
CA TYR A 534 -42.27 -26.06 -19.38
C TYR A 534 -43.29 -25.85 -20.50
N GLU A 535 -42.87 -26.15 -21.73
CA GLU A 535 -43.74 -26.23 -22.90
C GLU A 535 -44.15 -27.70 -23.11
N TYR A 536 -45.34 -27.94 -23.65
CA TYR A 536 -45.91 -29.28 -23.73
C TYR A 536 -46.38 -29.53 -25.16
N ASP A 537 -46.03 -30.69 -25.71
CA ASP A 537 -46.54 -31.14 -27.01
C ASP A 537 -48.08 -31.12 -27.00
N ALA A 538 -48.69 -30.82 -28.15
CA ALA A 538 -50.15 -30.71 -28.30
C ALA A 538 -50.95 -31.95 -27.87
N ASN A 539 -50.29 -33.11 -27.80
CA ASN A 539 -50.87 -34.39 -27.38
C ASN A 539 -50.56 -34.77 -25.91
N CYS A 540 -49.84 -33.93 -25.16
CA CYS A 540 -49.49 -34.19 -23.76
C CYS A 540 -50.54 -33.57 -22.81
N SER A 541 -51.36 -34.41 -22.18
CA SER A 541 -52.26 -33.97 -21.11
C SER A 541 -51.47 -33.36 -19.93
N LYS A 542 -51.86 -32.16 -19.50
CA LYS A 542 -51.33 -31.52 -18.28
C LYS A 542 -52.05 -31.95 -17.01
N ASN A 543 -53.21 -32.61 -17.12
CA ASN A 543 -53.99 -33.09 -15.97
C ASN A 543 -53.34 -34.34 -15.37
N ILE A 544 -53.20 -34.35 -14.05
CA ILE A 544 -52.52 -35.38 -13.26
C ILE A 544 -53.43 -35.79 -12.10
N THR A 545 -53.40 -37.07 -11.73
CA THR A 545 -54.06 -37.59 -10.52
C THR A 545 -53.09 -38.38 -9.65
N ALA A 546 -53.17 -38.21 -8.34
CA ALA A 546 -52.43 -38.97 -7.33
C ALA A 546 -53.37 -39.67 -6.35
N GLU A 547 -52.99 -40.87 -5.90
CA GLU A 547 -53.62 -41.61 -4.81
C GLU A 547 -52.88 -41.29 -3.51
N ALA A 548 -53.46 -40.43 -2.67
CA ALA A 548 -52.92 -40.04 -1.39
C ALA A 548 -53.42 -40.98 -0.28
N THR A 549 -52.53 -41.54 0.53
CA THR A 549 -52.84 -42.28 1.75
C THR A 549 -53.01 -41.29 2.90
N LEU A 550 -54.04 -41.43 3.73
CA LEU A 550 -54.34 -40.48 4.81
C LEU A 550 -53.81 -40.98 6.16
N THR A 551 -52.96 -40.19 6.81
CA THR A 551 -52.40 -40.44 8.17
C THR A 551 -52.86 -39.40 9.20
N ASP A 552 -52.63 -39.67 10.49
CA ASP A 552 -53.04 -38.88 11.64
C ASP A 552 -51.85 -38.31 12.46
N ASP A 553 -50.60 -38.57 12.03
CA ASP A 553 -49.38 -38.32 12.79
C ASP A 553 -49.14 -36.86 13.26
N ALA A 554 -48.34 -36.71 14.31
CA ALA A 554 -47.92 -35.43 14.87
C ALA A 554 -46.68 -34.89 14.14
N ALA A 555 -46.69 -33.60 13.76
CA ALA A 555 -45.56 -32.90 13.18
C ALA A 555 -45.37 -31.53 13.81
N VAL A 556 -44.13 -31.16 14.15
CA VAL A 556 -43.76 -29.75 14.30
C VAL A 556 -43.40 -29.24 12.91
N THR A 557 -44.19 -28.31 12.36
CA THR A 557 -44.02 -27.83 10.98
C THR A 557 -43.11 -26.62 10.89
N LYS A 558 -43.09 -25.79 11.95
CA LYS A 558 -42.28 -24.55 12.00
C LYS A 558 -41.90 -24.21 13.44
N VAL A 559 -40.70 -23.66 13.63
CA VAL A 559 -40.27 -23.02 14.88
C VAL A 559 -39.54 -21.71 14.58
N GLU A 560 -40.08 -20.61 15.10
CA GLU A 560 -39.47 -19.28 15.09
C GLU A 560 -39.18 -18.81 16.50
N ILE A 561 -38.06 -18.11 16.70
CA ILE A 561 -37.70 -17.49 17.97
C ILE A 561 -37.65 -15.99 17.76
N THR A 562 -38.40 -15.27 18.57
CA THR A 562 -38.34 -13.80 18.69
C THR A 562 -37.79 -13.44 20.07
N SER A 563 -37.16 -12.27 20.20
CA SER A 563 -36.76 -11.75 21.50
C SER A 563 -37.35 -10.37 21.78
N SER A 564 -37.33 -9.96 23.05
CA SER A 564 -37.65 -8.59 23.44
C SER A 564 -36.58 -7.56 23.01
N LYS A 565 -35.37 -8.00 22.66
CA LYS A 565 -34.18 -7.18 22.35
C LYS A 565 -33.14 -8.00 21.55
N ASP A 566 -32.89 -7.67 20.29
CA ASP A 566 -31.79 -8.27 19.50
C ASP A 566 -30.39 -7.87 20.04
N LEU A 567 -30.32 -6.71 20.70
CA LEU A 567 -29.14 -6.19 21.41
C LEU A 567 -29.49 -5.90 22.88
N ALA A 568 -28.82 -6.58 23.80
CA ALA A 568 -29.05 -6.46 25.25
C ALA A 568 -27.93 -5.69 25.96
N ILE A 569 -28.14 -5.24 27.20
CA ILE A 569 -27.10 -4.63 28.04
C ILE A 569 -26.62 -5.65 29.10
N ALA A 570 -25.47 -5.44 29.74
CA ALA A 570 -25.07 -6.24 30.90
C ALA A 570 -26.07 -6.10 32.05
N ASP A 571 -26.35 -7.18 32.78
CA ASP A 571 -27.40 -7.30 33.81
C ASP A 571 -28.85 -7.07 33.32
N ASP A 572 -29.04 -6.89 32.00
CA ASP A 572 -30.35 -6.77 31.35
C ASP A 572 -31.07 -8.13 31.23
N ARG A 573 -32.40 -8.08 31.12
CA ARG A 573 -33.24 -9.27 30.92
C ARG A 573 -33.71 -9.35 29.48
N VAL A 574 -33.40 -10.46 28.84
CA VAL A 574 -33.89 -10.80 27.50
C VAL A 574 -34.94 -11.88 27.63
N THR A 575 -36.15 -11.61 27.14
CA THR A 575 -37.22 -12.59 27.04
C THR A 575 -37.30 -13.09 25.61
N LEU A 576 -37.08 -14.39 25.41
CA LEU A 576 -37.25 -15.08 24.14
C LEU A 576 -38.61 -15.79 24.12
N THR A 577 -39.25 -15.80 22.96
CA THR A 577 -40.52 -16.50 22.71
C THR A 577 -40.36 -17.42 21.51
N ALA A 578 -40.54 -18.72 21.74
CA ALA A 578 -40.58 -19.73 20.67
C ALA A 578 -42.01 -19.87 20.15
N ASN A 579 -42.29 -19.36 18.95
CA ASN A 579 -43.54 -19.62 18.25
C ASN A 579 -43.37 -20.89 17.43
N ALA A 580 -44.22 -21.89 17.69
CA ALA A 580 -44.19 -23.16 17.00
C ALA A 580 -45.55 -23.45 16.38
N GLU A 581 -45.54 -23.91 15.14
CA GLU A 581 -46.71 -24.41 14.43
C GLU A 581 -46.64 -25.94 14.45
N VAL A 582 -47.74 -26.56 14.88
CA VAL A 582 -47.85 -28.02 15.02
C VAL A 582 -49.09 -28.51 14.29
N MET A 583 -48.98 -29.68 13.68
CA MET A 583 -50.09 -30.39 13.06
C MET A 583 -50.28 -31.74 13.75
N PRO A 584 -51.52 -32.09 14.17
CA PRO A 584 -52.71 -31.23 14.17
C PRO A 584 -52.55 -30.05 15.14
N SER A 585 -53.35 -29.00 14.95
CA SER A 585 -53.32 -27.80 15.80
C SER A 585 -53.68 -28.05 17.28
N ASN A 586 -54.27 -29.21 17.58
CA ASN A 586 -54.53 -29.70 18.94
C ASN A 586 -53.50 -30.72 19.46
N ALA A 587 -52.33 -30.85 18.81
CA ALA A 587 -51.20 -31.58 19.36
C ALA A 587 -50.66 -30.90 20.63
N THR A 588 -50.31 -31.70 21.63
CA THR A 588 -49.67 -31.19 22.85
C THR A 588 -48.24 -30.76 22.53
N VAL A 589 -47.91 -29.49 22.82
CA VAL A 589 -46.58 -28.92 22.57
C VAL A 589 -45.77 -28.81 23.85
N LYS A 590 -44.54 -29.30 23.83
CA LYS A 590 -43.54 -29.13 24.89
C LYS A 590 -42.35 -28.33 24.36
N TYR A 591 -41.73 -27.53 25.22
CA TYR A 591 -40.53 -26.74 24.90
C TYR A 591 -39.38 -27.16 25.82
N GLN A 592 -38.13 -26.96 25.38
CA GLN A 592 -36.94 -27.04 26.22
C GLN A 592 -35.89 -26.05 25.71
N TRP A 593 -35.42 -25.16 26.59
CA TRP A 593 -34.44 -24.13 26.24
C TRP A 593 -33.00 -24.50 26.61
N TYR A 594 -32.06 -23.99 25.82
CA TYR A 594 -30.61 -24.15 25.96
C TYR A 594 -29.93 -22.78 25.83
N VAL A 595 -28.87 -22.54 26.59
CA VAL A 595 -28.02 -21.35 26.52
C VAL A 595 -26.57 -21.78 26.33
N ASN A 596 -25.91 -21.26 25.28
CA ASN A 596 -24.54 -21.58 24.89
C ASN A 596 -24.27 -23.11 24.88
N GLY A 597 -25.21 -23.86 24.28
CA GLY A 597 -25.16 -25.33 24.15
C GLY A 597 -25.55 -26.15 25.39
N LYS A 598 -25.81 -25.52 26.55
CA LYS A 598 -26.22 -26.22 27.78
C LYS A 598 -27.72 -26.12 28.00
N SER A 599 -28.38 -27.24 28.32
CA SER A 599 -29.81 -27.27 28.68
C SER A 599 -30.07 -26.49 29.96
N VAL A 600 -31.09 -25.66 29.97
CA VAL A 600 -31.52 -24.92 31.17
C VAL A 600 -32.58 -25.73 31.91
N LYS A 601 -32.28 -26.08 33.15
CA LYS A 601 -33.21 -26.81 34.02
C LYS A 601 -34.51 -26.02 34.19
N ASP A 602 -35.64 -26.72 34.10
CA ASP A 602 -37.00 -26.19 34.32
C ASP A 602 -37.45 -25.10 33.30
N ALA A 603 -36.66 -24.81 32.27
CA ALA A 603 -36.99 -23.90 31.17
C ALA A 603 -37.81 -24.63 30.08
N THR A 604 -39.03 -25.04 30.42
CA THR A 604 -39.91 -25.86 29.56
C THR A 604 -41.11 -25.12 28.98
N SER A 605 -41.15 -23.79 29.15
CA SER A 605 -42.23 -22.91 28.68
C SER A 605 -41.98 -22.33 27.29
N LYS A 606 -43.06 -21.90 26.62
CA LYS A 606 -43.01 -21.19 25.32
C LYS A 606 -42.12 -19.94 25.37
N THR A 607 -42.13 -19.24 26.50
CA THR A 607 -41.31 -18.06 26.79
C THR A 607 -40.20 -18.39 27.78
N TYR A 608 -39.01 -17.86 27.55
CA TYR A 608 -37.86 -18.00 28.45
C TYR A 608 -37.17 -16.66 28.67
N THR A 609 -36.96 -16.27 29.93
CA THR A 609 -36.29 -15.02 30.30
C THR A 609 -34.91 -15.31 30.88
N TYR A 610 -33.87 -14.77 30.25
CA TYR A 610 -32.49 -14.87 30.70
C TYR A 610 -31.97 -13.51 31.19
N THR A 611 -31.28 -13.49 32.32
CA THR A 611 -30.56 -12.30 32.80
C THR A 611 -29.11 -12.41 32.36
N ILE A 612 -28.60 -11.43 31.61
CA ILE A 612 -27.23 -11.42 31.08
C ILE A 612 -26.23 -11.25 32.24
N PRO A 613 -25.36 -12.22 32.54
CA PRO A 613 -24.43 -12.12 33.67
C PRO A 613 -23.41 -10.97 33.54
N LYS A 614 -23.14 -10.31 34.66
CA LYS A 614 -22.08 -9.31 34.80
C LYS A 614 -20.68 -9.86 34.46
N ALA A 615 -20.18 -9.54 33.26
CA ALA A 615 -18.82 -9.86 32.84
C ALA A 615 -17.82 -8.78 33.28
N SER A 616 -16.74 -9.18 33.95
CA SER A 616 -15.58 -8.31 34.22
C SER A 616 -14.67 -8.25 32.99
N SER A 617 -14.23 -7.04 32.62
CA SER A 617 -13.24 -6.71 31.58
C SER A 617 -13.50 -7.19 30.13
N ASP A 618 -13.62 -6.21 29.24
CA ASP A 618 -13.16 -6.18 27.83
C ASP A 618 -13.49 -7.34 26.87
N SER A 619 -14.71 -7.29 26.33
CA SER A 619 -15.07 -7.57 24.92
C SER A 619 -16.59 -7.49 24.75
N SER A 620 -17.07 -7.47 23.51
CA SER A 620 -18.50 -7.69 23.18
C SER A 620 -18.80 -9.19 23.21
N THR A 621 -19.68 -9.63 24.12
CA THR A 621 -20.06 -11.05 24.25
C THR A 621 -21.40 -11.32 23.55
N SER A 622 -21.48 -12.41 22.79
CA SER A 622 -22.73 -12.91 22.19
C SER A 622 -23.25 -14.14 22.95
N TYR A 623 -24.55 -14.20 23.21
CA TYR A 623 -25.23 -15.34 23.82
C TYR A 623 -26.06 -16.07 22.77
N LYS A 624 -25.82 -17.38 22.62
CA LYS A 624 -26.58 -18.26 21.72
C LYS A 624 -27.66 -18.99 22.50
N PHE A 625 -28.90 -18.89 22.04
CA PHE A 625 -30.07 -19.57 22.58
C PHE A 625 -30.54 -20.63 21.58
N LYS A 626 -30.97 -21.79 22.06
CA LYS A 626 -31.68 -22.79 21.25
C LYS A 626 -32.95 -23.20 21.98
N CYS A 627 -34.06 -23.31 21.25
CA CYS A 627 -35.28 -23.94 21.75
C CYS A 627 -35.52 -25.23 20.97
N GLU A 628 -35.78 -26.32 21.69
CA GLU A 628 -36.31 -27.57 21.14
C GLU A 628 -37.81 -27.62 21.45
N VAL A 629 -38.59 -28.00 20.43
CA VAL A 629 -40.06 -28.06 20.51
C VAL A 629 -40.50 -29.46 20.09
N THR A 630 -41.30 -30.10 20.92
CA THR A 630 -41.85 -31.45 20.68
C THR A 630 -43.38 -31.38 20.61
N ALA A 631 -43.95 -31.82 19.48
CA ALA A 631 -45.37 -32.11 19.34
C ALA A 631 -45.66 -33.56 19.75
N THR A 632 -46.81 -33.80 20.37
CA THR A 632 -47.33 -35.14 20.69
C THR A 632 -48.83 -35.18 20.43
N TYR A 633 -49.28 -36.14 19.63
CA TYR A 633 -50.71 -36.33 19.33
C TYR A 633 -51.17 -37.74 19.68
N LYS A 634 -52.35 -37.83 20.32
CA LYS A 634 -52.99 -39.06 20.86
C LYS A 634 -52.13 -39.92 21.81
N GLY A 635 -50.90 -39.51 22.13
CA GLY A 635 -49.98 -40.23 23.02
C GLY A 635 -49.04 -41.21 22.31
N GLU A 636 -49.24 -41.45 21.01
CA GLU A 636 -48.49 -42.45 20.23
C GLU A 636 -47.53 -41.82 19.21
N SER A 637 -47.93 -40.70 18.58
CA SER A 637 -47.14 -40.03 17.54
C SER A 637 -46.43 -38.79 18.11
N THR A 638 -45.12 -38.68 17.89
CA THR A 638 -44.27 -37.59 18.40
C THR A 638 -43.31 -37.06 17.33
N SER A 639 -43.06 -35.75 17.35
CA SER A 639 -42.15 -35.07 16.42
C SER A 639 -41.45 -33.92 17.14
N THR A 640 -40.16 -33.71 16.87
CA THR A 640 -39.33 -32.68 17.51
C THR A 640 -38.57 -31.87 16.47
N MET A 641 -38.56 -30.55 16.64
CA MET A 641 -37.79 -29.59 15.83
C MET A 641 -37.03 -28.63 16.76
N SER A 642 -35.93 -28.03 16.29
CA SER A 642 -35.18 -27.03 17.06
C SER A 642 -34.81 -25.80 16.24
N LYS A 643 -34.65 -24.66 16.91
CA LYS A 643 -34.23 -23.39 16.30
C LYS A 643 -33.21 -22.69 17.19
N GLU A 644 -32.18 -22.09 16.58
CA GLU A 644 -31.20 -21.23 17.25
C GLU A 644 -31.49 -19.75 17.02
N TYR A 645 -31.09 -18.91 17.97
CA TYR A 645 -31.20 -17.44 17.94
C TYR A 645 -30.05 -16.83 18.77
N THR A 646 -29.48 -15.71 18.34
CA THR A 646 -28.30 -15.09 18.99
C THR A 646 -28.62 -13.66 19.42
N VAL A 647 -28.20 -13.29 20.64
CA VAL A 647 -28.30 -11.92 21.18
C VAL A 647 -26.91 -11.39 21.44
N SER A 648 -26.62 -10.16 21.03
CA SER A 648 -25.32 -9.51 21.27
C SER A 648 -25.43 -8.46 22.38
N VAL A 649 -24.37 -8.29 23.18
CA VAL A 649 -24.38 -7.36 24.32
C VAL A 649 -23.70 -6.03 23.98
N SER A 650 -24.40 -4.92 24.18
CA SER A 650 -23.94 -3.54 24.04
C SER A 650 -23.62 -2.92 25.41
N ARG A 651 -22.66 -1.97 25.45
CA ARG A 651 -22.32 -1.20 26.66
C ARG A 651 -22.79 0.26 26.48
N ASP A 652 -23.81 0.64 27.23
CA ASP A 652 -24.57 1.89 27.05
C ASP A 652 -23.76 3.18 27.30
N TYR A 653 -22.65 3.07 28.05
CA TYR A 653 -21.69 4.15 28.31
C TYR A 653 -20.29 3.80 27.78
N ALA A 654 -19.70 4.71 27.01
CA ALA A 654 -18.32 4.63 26.56
C ALA A 654 -17.51 5.82 27.10
N VAL A 655 -16.34 5.55 27.70
CA VAL A 655 -15.38 6.58 28.08
C VAL A 655 -14.19 6.51 27.12
N SER A 656 -13.81 7.64 26.56
CA SER A 656 -12.58 7.80 25.79
C SER A 656 -11.68 8.84 26.45
N VAL A 657 -10.38 8.58 26.46
CA VAL A 657 -9.34 9.58 26.79
C VAL A 657 -8.52 9.79 25.53
N SER A 658 -8.34 11.05 25.14
CA SER A 658 -7.52 11.45 24.00
C SER A 658 -6.82 12.78 24.29
N THR A 659 -5.71 13.05 23.61
CA THR A 659 -5.09 14.38 23.65
C THR A 659 -5.86 15.36 22.77
N SER A 660 -5.87 16.64 23.13
CA SER A 660 -6.57 17.70 22.37
C SER A 660 -6.07 17.85 20.93
N THR A 661 -4.83 17.43 20.67
CA THR A 661 -4.16 17.47 19.35
C THR A 661 -4.14 16.13 18.63
N GLY A 662 -4.67 15.05 19.23
CA GLY A 662 -4.58 13.67 18.70
C GLY A 662 -3.19 13.02 18.78
N LYS A 663 -2.13 13.77 19.15
CA LYS A 663 -0.77 13.23 19.31
C LYS A 663 -0.68 12.24 20.49
N THR A 664 0.07 11.16 20.30
CA THR A 664 0.34 10.14 21.35
C THR A 664 1.81 10.10 21.79
N SER A 665 2.71 10.86 21.13
CA SER A 665 4.11 11.00 21.52
C SER A 665 4.50 12.46 21.72
N PHE A 666 5.29 12.70 22.75
CA PHE A 666 5.72 14.00 23.27
C PHE A 666 7.17 13.91 23.77
N THR A 667 7.80 15.04 24.01
CA THR A 667 9.13 15.12 24.65
C THR A 667 9.02 15.54 26.12
N VAL A 668 10.10 15.38 26.88
CA VAL A 668 10.27 16.04 28.19
C VAL A 668 10.11 17.56 28.02
N GLY A 669 9.40 18.21 28.95
CA GLY A 669 9.08 19.64 28.89
C GLY A 669 7.72 19.95 28.25
N ASP A 670 7.17 19.04 27.45
CA ASP A 670 5.83 19.18 26.87
C ASP A 670 4.73 19.15 27.94
N LYS A 671 3.60 19.79 27.59
CA LYS A 671 2.39 19.84 28.41
C LYS A 671 1.17 19.28 27.66
N PRO A 672 1.13 17.97 27.34
CA PRO A 672 -0.03 17.37 26.69
C PRO A 672 -1.33 17.62 27.48
N GLU A 673 -2.28 18.26 26.81
CA GLU A 673 -3.66 18.39 27.25
C GLU A 673 -4.46 17.16 26.81
N LEU A 674 -5.17 16.55 27.76
CA LEU A 674 -6.05 15.42 27.58
C LEU A 674 -7.50 15.81 27.85
N GLU A 675 -8.42 15.23 27.09
CA GLU A 675 -9.85 15.32 27.31
C GLU A 675 -10.43 13.91 27.55
N ALA A 676 -11.27 13.78 28.57
CA ALA A 676 -12.05 12.59 28.85
C ALA A 676 -13.51 12.82 28.43
N THR A 677 -13.95 12.11 27.39
CA THR A 677 -15.33 12.19 26.90
C THR A 677 -16.13 10.97 27.36
N LEU A 678 -17.20 11.20 28.11
CA LEU A 678 -18.26 10.22 28.35
C LEU A 678 -19.29 10.32 27.21
N THR A 679 -19.60 9.18 26.59
CA THR A 679 -20.64 9.06 25.56
C THR A 679 -21.72 8.10 26.07
N TYR A 680 -22.98 8.53 26.05
CA TYR A 680 -24.14 7.69 26.34
C TYR A 680 -24.95 7.51 25.05
N LYS A 681 -25.18 6.26 24.62
CA LYS A 681 -25.91 5.94 23.38
C LYS A 681 -25.47 6.77 22.15
N GLY A 682 -24.15 6.95 21.98
CA GLY A 682 -23.56 7.72 20.89
C GLY A 682 -23.56 9.26 21.07
N SER A 683 -24.16 9.80 22.12
CA SER A 683 -24.18 11.25 22.41
C SER A 683 -23.22 11.63 23.54
N LYS A 684 -22.46 12.72 23.38
CA LYS A 684 -21.56 13.25 24.43
C LYS A 684 -22.35 13.74 25.64
N VAL A 685 -22.02 13.23 26.82
CA VAL A 685 -22.61 13.68 28.08
C VAL A 685 -21.92 14.97 28.51
N SER A 686 -22.72 15.96 28.93
CA SER A 686 -22.21 17.25 29.41
C SER A 686 -21.65 17.14 30.82
N ASN A 687 -20.47 17.73 31.08
CA ASN A 687 -19.82 17.86 32.39
C ASN A 687 -19.80 16.56 33.25
N PRO A 688 -19.28 15.43 32.74
CA PRO A 688 -19.09 14.24 33.55
C PRO A 688 -18.10 14.49 34.71
N SER A 689 -18.39 13.92 35.88
CA SER A 689 -17.47 13.95 37.03
C SER A 689 -16.29 13.01 36.78
N VAL A 690 -15.11 13.56 36.51
CA VAL A 690 -13.89 12.81 36.14
C VAL A 690 -12.84 12.91 37.24
N THR A 691 -12.30 11.76 37.66
CA THR A 691 -11.09 11.63 38.46
C THR A 691 -9.95 11.13 37.59
N TRP A 692 -8.78 11.74 37.66
CA TRP A 692 -7.63 11.39 36.82
C TRP A 692 -6.46 10.81 37.62
N LYS A 693 -5.71 9.88 37.04
CA LYS A 693 -4.48 9.28 37.60
C LYS A 693 -3.46 8.95 36.50
N ILE A 694 -2.19 8.83 36.88
CA ILE A 694 -1.09 8.45 35.97
C ILE A 694 -0.34 7.23 36.49
N TYR A 695 0.03 6.34 35.57
CA TYR A 695 0.68 5.06 35.84
C TYR A 695 1.75 4.74 34.78
N ASP A 696 2.65 3.80 35.06
CA ASP A 696 3.43 3.12 34.02
C ASP A 696 2.62 2.00 33.35
N GLU A 697 3.18 1.34 32.33
CA GLU A 697 2.54 0.19 31.65
C GLU A 697 2.28 -1.03 32.56
N LYS A 698 2.77 -1.01 33.80
CA LYS A 698 2.60 -2.08 34.80
C LYS A 698 1.69 -1.63 35.96
N GLU A 699 0.93 -0.54 35.79
CA GLU A 699 0.01 0.03 36.79
C GLU A 699 0.68 0.58 38.06
N ASN A 700 2.01 0.79 38.07
CA ASN A 700 2.68 1.46 39.17
C ASN A 700 2.48 2.98 39.07
N SER A 701 2.42 3.68 40.21
CA SER A 701 2.39 5.14 40.24
C SER A 701 3.65 5.75 39.62
N ILE A 702 3.48 6.74 38.74
CA ILE A 702 4.59 7.52 38.19
C ILE A 702 5.19 8.42 39.27
N ASP A 703 6.52 8.52 39.28
CA ASP A 703 7.26 9.46 40.12
C ASP A 703 6.94 10.91 39.72
N SER A 704 6.69 11.77 40.71
CA SER A 704 6.45 13.19 40.51
C SER A 704 7.61 13.95 39.86
N ASN A 705 8.83 13.39 39.85
CA ASN A 705 9.99 13.92 39.13
C ASN A 705 10.01 13.50 37.64
N VAL A 706 9.31 12.43 37.27
CA VAL A 706 9.13 11.98 35.87
C VAL A 706 7.96 12.74 35.22
N ALA A 707 6.80 12.80 35.87
CA ALA A 707 5.66 13.59 35.39
C ALA A 707 4.67 13.95 36.51
N THR A 708 3.91 15.02 36.29
CA THR A 708 2.79 15.41 37.18
C THR A 708 1.54 15.74 36.36
N LEU A 709 0.37 15.35 36.86
CA LEU A 709 -0.92 15.64 36.24
C LEU A 709 -1.65 16.74 37.01
N SER A 710 -2.18 17.73 36.29
CA SER A 710 -3.13 18.72 36.79
C SER A 710 -4.46 18.53 36.06
N ALA A 711 -5.61 18.64 36.74
CA ALA A 711 -6.91 18.33 36.15
C ALA A 711 -7.96 19.41 36.44
N SER A 712 -8.82 19.66 35.46
CA SER A 712 -9.97 20.56 35.52
C SER A 712 -11.17 19.87 34.88
N GLY A 713 -11.97 19.20 35.70
CA GLY A 713 -13.14 18.42 35.26
C GLY A 713 -12.78 17.38 34.19
N SER A 714 -13.44 17.47 33.04
CA SER A 714 -13.25 16.57 31.89
C SER A 714 -11.94 16.79 31.12
N THR A 715 -11.06 17.69 31.57
CA THR A 715 -9.75 17.95 30.97
C THR A 715 -8.62 17.76 31.99
N ALA A 716 -7.43 17.39 31.52
CA ALA A 716 -6.22 17.33 32.34
C ALA A 716 -4.96 17.67 31.53
N THR A 717 -4.03 18.41 32.13
CA THR A 717 -2.72 18.71 31.54
C THR A 717 -1.66 17.89 32.26
N LEU A 718 -1.04 16.97 31.53
CA LEU A 718 0.14 16.24 31.97
C LEU A 718 1.36 17.12 31.71
N THR A 719 2.19 17.36 32.73
CA THR A 719 3.50 18.01 32.59
C THR A 719 4.58 16.93 32.63
N THR A 720 5.30 16.75 31.52
CA THR A 720 6.45 15.83 31.43
C THR A 720 7.70 16.53 31.96
N LYS A 721 8.52 15.83 32.75
CA LYS A 721 9.68 16.42 33.43
C LYS A 721 10.98 15.66 33.22
N ALA A 722 10.91 14.33 33.12
CA ALA A 722 12.02 13.45 32.83
C ALA A 722 11.50 12.10 32.30
N VAL A 723 12.41 11.19 31.91
CA VAL A 723 12.13 9.79 31.57
C VAL A 723 13.20 8.88 32.16
N LYS A 724 12.88 7.63 32.49
CA LYS A 724 13.82 6.67 33.08
C LYS A 724 14.94 6.25 32.13
N ASN A 725 14.65 6.19 30.82
CA ASN A 725 15.60 5.70 29.82
C ASN A 725 15.71 6.64 28.62
N ALA A 726 16.90 6.70 28.00
CA ALA A 726 17.13 7.51 26.81
C ALA A 726 16.31 7.08 25.57
N SER A 727 15.72 5.89 25.59
CA SER A 727 14.72 5.42 24.60
C SER A 727 13.34 6.07 24.74
N GLY A 728 13.10 6.77 25.84
CA GLY A 728 11.78 7.24 26.26
C GLY A 728 11.03 6.25 27.16
N ASP A 729 10.03 6.78 27.84
CA ASP A 729 9.10 6.10 28.74
C ASP A 729 7.68 6.13 28.16
N LYS A 730 6.78 5.31 28.74
CA LYS A 730 5.35 5.36 28.47
C LYS A 730 4.58 5.64 29.74
N ILE A 731 3.69 6.64 29.67
CA ILE A 731 2.83 7.07 30.77
C ILE A 731 1.38 6.77 30.39
N VAL A 732 0.72 5.96 31.19
CA VAL A 732 -0.71 5.63 31.08
C VAL A 732 -1.50 6.66 31.88
N VAL A 733 -2.18 7.57 31.18
CA VAL A 733 -3.07 8.56 31.80
C VAL A 733 -4.50 7.99 31.82
N ARG A 734 -5.02 7.68 33.01
CA ARG A 734 -6.36 7.12 33.21
C ARG A 734 -7.34 8.19 33.67
N ALA A 735 -8.46 8.30 32.98
CA ALA A 735 -9.67 8.99 33.46
C ALA A 735 -10.65 7.97 34.01
N THR A 736 -11.23 8.25 35.17
CA THR A 736 -12.33 7.48 35.78
C THR A 736 -13.53 8.40 35.96
N ILE A 737 -14.63 8.08 35.30
CA ILE A 737 -15.87 8.84 35.29
C ILE A 737 -16.91 8.11 36.13
N SER A 738 -17.51 8.81 37.08
CA SER A 738 -18.63 8.29 37.88
C SER A 738 -19.96 8.84 37.37
N ALA A 739 -20.88 7.96 36.97
CA ALA A 739 -22.22 8.29 36.50
C ALA A 739 -23.23 7.26 37.02
N ASN A 740 -24.37 7.72 37.53
CA ASN A 740 -25.46 6.87 38.05
C ASN A 740 -25.01 5.76 39.05
N GLY A 741 -24.05 6.08 39.93
CA GLY A 741 -23.52 5.14 40.92
C GLY A 741 -22.56 4.07 40.37
N GLN A 742 -22.22 4.13 39.08
CA GLN A 742 -21.23 3.27 38.43
C GLN A 742 -19.98 4.08 38.05
N SER A 743 -18.82 3.42 38.04
CA SER A 743 -17.55 4.02 37.65
C SER A 743 -17.02 3.35 36.38
N PHE A 744 -16.74 4.17 35.37
CA PHE A 744 -16.21 3.77 34.08
C PHE A 744 -14.82 4.38 33.92
N SER A 745 -13.84 3.62 33.45
CA SER A 745 -12.49 4.17 33.21
C SER A 745 -12.00 3.87 31.81
N SER A 746 -11.14 4.76 31.33
CA SER A 746 -10.44 4.64 30.04
C SER A 746 -9.08 5.31 30.19
N SER A 747 -8.11 4.89 29.38
CA SER A 747 -6.74 5.35 29.49
C SER A 747 -6.16 5.71 28.13
N ALA A 748 -5.31 6.74 28.09
CA ALA A 748 -4.44 7.02 26.97
C ALA A 748 -2.99 6.73 27.37
N THR A 749 -2.27 5.93 26.57
CA THR A 749 -0.84 5.70 26.75
C THR A 749 -0.07 6.72 25.92
N LEU A 750 0.73 7.55 26.58
CA LEU A 750 1.57 8.57 25.95
C LEU A 750 3.04 8.14 25.98
N THR A 751 3.73 8.20 24.84
CA THR A 751 5.17 7.94 24.75
C THR A 751 5.96 9.24 24.92
N ILE A 752 6.68 9.36 26.04
CA ILE A 752 7.51 10.52 26.35
C ILE A 752 8.96 10.18 25.97
N LYS A 753 9.58 10.97 25.11
CA LYS A 753 11.01 10.88 24.77
C LYS A 753 11.82 11.93 25.55
N PRO A 754 13.14 11.76 25.73
CA PRO A 754 14.00 12.86 26.16
C PRO A 754 13.80 14.10 25.29
N ALA A 755 13.96 15.30 25.85
CA ALA A 755 13.96 16.52 25.05
C ALA A 755 15.18 16.57 24.10
N GLU A 756 15.02 17.16 22.92
CA GLU A 756 16.13 17.37 21.99
C GLU A 756 16.75 18.76 22.20
N ALA A 757 17.88 18.80 22.92
CA ALA A 757 18.64 20.04 23.11
C ALA A 757 19.33 20.45 21.81
N SER A 758 19.17 21.73 21.44
CA SER A 758 19.80 22.32 20.25
C SER A 758 21.32 22.14 20.26
N THR A 759 21.93 21.96 19.09
CA THR A 759 23.38 21.76 18.98
C THR A 759 24.16 22.95 19.58
N VAL A 760 24.89 22.69 20.65
CA VAL A 760 25.73 23.68 21.34
C VAL A 760 27.03 23.81 20.57
N LYS A 761 27.16 24.88 19.78
CA LYS A 761 28.44 25.22 19.13
C LYS A 761 29.37 25.86 20.14
N GLN A 762 30.59 25.34 20.28
CA GLN A 762 31.63 25.92 21.11
C GLN A 762 32.91 26.11 20.28
N SER A 763 33.33 27.37 20.10
CA SER A 763 34.68 27.69 19.66
C SER A 763 35.62 27.40 20.83
N VAL A 764 36.28 26.24 20.81
CA VAL A 764 37.24 25.81 21.84
C VAL A 764 38.52 25.36 21.15
N GLY A 765 39.63 26.03 21.46
CA GLY A 765 40.96 25.62 21.00
C GLY A 765 41.29 24.21 21.49
N SER A 766 42.16 23.48 20.77
CA SER A 766 42.57 22.13 21.17
C SER A 766 43.31 22.21 22.51
N GLY A 767 42.73 21.63 23.57
CA GLY A 767 43.20 21.76 24.95
C GLY A 767 42.43 22.77 25.81
N ALA A 768 41.35 23.39 25.32
CA ALA A 768 40.46 24.24 26.11
C ALA A 768 39.32 23.44 26.80
N ALA A 769 38.77 24.03 27.86
CA ALA A 769 37.69 23.48 28.66
C ALA A 769 36.31 23.72 28.02
N LEU A 770 35.34 22.85 28.31
CA LEU A 770 33.96 23.00 27.86
C LEU A 770 33.21 24.09 28.63
N LYS A 771 32.50 24.96 27.89
CA LYS A 771 31.56 25.94 28.47
C LYS A 771 30.30 25.22 28.96
N ALA A 772 30.32 24.77 30.22
CA ALA A 772 29.23 24.04 30.87
C ALA A 772 27.90 24.81 30.89
N SER A 773 27.95 26.15 31.02
CA SER A 773 26.78 27.04 31.02
C SER A 773 25.96 26.93 29.73
N SER A 774 26.62 26.82 28.58
CA SER A 774 25.96 26.74 27.27
C SER A 774 25.28 25.38 27.05
N ILE A 775 25.85 24.30 27.60
CA ILE A 775 25.22 22.97 27.60
C ILE A 775 24.01 22.94 28.56
N THR A 776 24.17 23.52 29.75
CA THR A 776 23.10 23.64 30.75
C THR A 776 21.92 24.41 30.19
N SER A 777 22.17 25.55 29.54
CA SER A 777 21.13 26.41 28.95
C SER A 777 20.39 25.72 27.79
N ALA A 778 21.09 24.98 26.93
CA ALA A 778 20.44 24.22 25.86
C ALA A 778 19.54 23.09 26.41
N VAL A 779 19.97 22.42 27.49
CA VAL A 779 19.16 21.39 28.17
C VAL A 779 17.94 22.00 28.86
N THR A 780 18.09 23.09 29.62
CA THR A 780 16.95 23.72 30.32
C THR A 780 15.98 24.42 29.37
N LYS A 781 16.45 24.94 28.23
CA LYS A 781 15.56 25.47 27.17
C LYS A 781 14.74 24.35 26.51
N ALA A 782 15.30 23.16 26.32
CA ALA A 782 14.61 22.02 25.71
C ALA A 782 13.70 21.24 26.69
N ALA A 783 14.20 20.89 27.88
CA ALA A 783 13.45 20.17 28.90
C ALA A 783 12.50 21.07 29.74
N GLY A 784 12.51 22.37 29.47
CA GLY A 784 11.72 23.39 30.17
C GLY A 784 12.43 24.00 31.38
N SER A 785 12.11 25.26 31.70
CA SER A 785 12.81 26.09 32.69
C SER A 785 12.85 25.52 34.13
N ASN A 786 12.05 24.51 34.43
CA ASN A 786 12.00 23.85 35.73
C ASN A 786 12.87 22.58 35.80
N ALA A 787 13.53 22.18 34.71
CA ALA A 787 14.38 21.00 34.65
C ALA A 787 15.66 21.21 35.48
N LYS A 788 15.89 20.32 36.45
CA LYS A 788 17.03 20.39 37.39
C LYS A 788 18.18 19.53 36.88
N LEU A 789 18.92 20.03 35.89
CA LEU A 789 20.10 19.34 35.38
C LEU A 789 21.17 19.15 36.48
N SER A 790 21.55 17.91 36.72
CA SER A 790 22.60 17.53 37.69
C SER A 790 23.92 17.21 36.98
N TYR A 791 23.87 16.32 35.99
CA TYR A 791 25.05 15.89 35.24
C TYR A 791 24.69 15.49 33.81
N ILE A 792 25.72 15.34 32.97
CA ILE A 792 25.60 14.72 31.65
C ILE A 792 26.57 13.54 31.51
N ILE A 793 26.28 12.64 30.57
CA ILE A 793 27.21 11.61 30.09
C ILE A 793 27.42 11.85 28.60
N PHE A 794 28.68 11.89 28.16
CA PHE A 794 29.02 11.98 26.74
C PHE A 794 29.00 10.59 26.11
N ASN A 795 28.32 10.45 24.99
CA ASN A 795 28.37 9.22 24.18
C ASN A 795 29.68 9.20 23.38
N THR A 796 30.08 8.03 22.86
CA THR A 796 31.37 7.83 22.19
C THR A 796 31.64 8.84 21.05
N PRO A 797 32.62 9.74 21.19
CA PRO A 797 32.96 10.71 20.14
C PRO A 797 33.68 10.04 18.97
N LYS A 798 33.43 10.52 17.73
CA LYS A 798 34.03 9.96 16.51
C LYS A 798 35.25 10.72 15.96
N SER A 799 35.40 12.00 16.30
CA SER A 799 36.41 12.90 15.70
C SER A 799 37.15 13.80 16.71
N CYS A 800 37.00 13.54 18.00
CA CYS A 800 37.72 14.21 19.08
C CYS A 800 37.85 13.28 20.29
N THR A 801 38.79 13.57 21.17
CA THR A 801 38.90 12.95 22.49
C THR A 801 38.51 13.98 23.55
N LEU A 802 37.56 13.63 24.42
CA LEU A 802 37.24 14.41 25.62
C LEU A 802 38.10 13.89 26.79
N GLN A 803 38.73 14.80 27.54
CA GLN A 803 39.69 14.49 28.59
C GLN A 803 39.24 15.04 29.96
N LYS A 804 39.67 14.38 31.04
CA LYS A 804 39.26 14.69 32.43
C LYS A 804 39.88 15.95 33.04
N SER A 805 40.98 16.44 32.46
CA SER A 805 41.64 17.70 32.80
C SER A 805 42.58 18.12 31.66
N SER A 806 43.05 19.37 31.67
CA SER A 806 43.98 19.94 30.67
C SER A 806 45.30 19.17 30.52
N SER A 807 45.74 18.48 31.58
CA SER A 807 46.99 17.72 31.63
C SER A 807 46.82 16.20 31.57
N SER A 808 45.58 15.69 31.60
CA SER A 808 45.32 14.25 31.62
C SER A 808 45.29 13.65 30.22
N SER A 809 45.86 12.46 30.06
CA SER A 809 45.67 11.62 28.86
C SER A 809 44.37 10.80 28.90
N SER A 810 43.71 10.69 30.07
CA SER A 810 42.55 9.82 30.28
C SER A 810 41.28 10.39 29.65
N SER A 811 40.63 9.58 28.81
CA SER A 811 39.35 9.92 28.18
C SER A 811 38.18 9.97 29.17
N ILE A 812 37.14 10.74 28.83
CA ILE A 812 35.94 10.88 29.67
C ILE A 812 35.12 9.59 29.75
N GLY A 813 34.92 8.87 28.63
CA GLY A 813 34.06 7.70 28.55
C GLY A 813 32.65 7.96 29.12
N ASP A 814 32.06 6.95 29.75
CA ASP A 814 30.73 7.04 30.38
C ASP A 814 30.75 7.76 31.75
N THR A 815 31.75 8.61 32.04
CA THR A 815 31.86 9.33 33.32
C THR A 815 30.75 10.37 33.46
N LYS A 816 29.99 10.32 34.57
CA LYS A 816 29.05 11.40 34.96
C LYS A 816 29.80 12.72 35.13
N CYS A 817 29.50 13.70 34.30
CA CYS A 817 30.08 15.05 34.30
C CYS A 817 29.08 16.02 34.94
N TYR A 818 29.29 16.37 36.21
CA TYR A 818 28.35 17.16 37.01
C TYR A 818 28.42 18.65 36.67
N VAL A 819 27.27 19.32 36.57
CA VAL A 819 27.20 20.78 36.36
C VAL A 819 27.84 21.52 37.54
N SER A 820 27.67 21.00 38.76
CA SER A 820 28.39 21.44 39.96
C SER A 820 28.63 20.25 40.88
N THR A 821 29.84 20.14 41.44
CA THR A 821 30.16 19.16 42.50
C THR A 821 31.40 19.57 43.28
N THR A 822 31.49 19.10 44.53
CA THR A 822 32.70 19.15 45.39
C THR A 822 33.55 17.87 45.26
N SER A 823 32.99 16.79 44.71
CA SER A 823 33.66 15.49 44.55
C SER A 823 33.18 14.79 43.28
N GLY A 824 34.12 14.40 42.40
CA GLY A 824 33.83 13.84 41.07
C GLY A 824 34.17 14.79 39.92
N GLN A 825 33.87 14.37 38.69
CA GLN A 825 34.18 15.14 37.49
C GLN A 825 33.21 16.30 37.31
N LYS A 826 33.70 17.54 37.32
CA LYS A 826 32.93 18.71 36.89
C LYS A 826 32.86 18.76 35.36
N LEU A 827 31.72 19.22 34.83
CA LEU A 827 31.49 19.46 33.40
C LEU A 827 32.34 20.64 32.88
N SER A 828 32.57 21.66 33.72
CA SER A 828 33.50 22.77 33.43
C SER A 828 34.96 22.31 33.26
N ASP A 829 35.30 21.13 33.75
CA ASP A 829 36.67 20.62 33.81
C ASP A 829 36.89 19.51 32.76
N VAL A 830 35.99 19.37 31.79
CA VAL A 830 36.14 18.48 30.63
C VAL A 830 36.80 19.24 29.50
N TYR A 831 37.85 18.66 28.91
CA TYR A 831 38.68 19.31 27.91
C TYR A 831 38.57 18.63 26.55
N VAL A 832 38.58 19.42 25.46
CA VAL A 832 38.49 18.90 24.09
C VAL A 832 39.87 18.80 23.46
N LYS A 833 40.22 17.63 22.94
CA LYS A 833 41.42 17.42 22.13
C LYS A 833 41.05 16.87 20.77
N THR A 834 41.32 17.64 19.72
CA THR A 834 41.11 17.22 18.33
C THR A 834 42.21 17.77 17.42
N SER A 835 42.38 17.09 16.28
CA SER A 835 43.17 17.52 15.11
C SER A 835 42.30 17.75 13.87
N ALA A 836 40.97 17.61 14.00
CA ALA A 836 40.02 17.94 12.95
C ALA A 836 39.60 19.41 13.06
N SER A 837 39.39 20.08 11.92
CA SER A 837 38.90 21.47 11.86
C SER A 837 37.54 21.67 12.52
N SER A 838 36.73 20.61 12.58
CA SER A 838 35.46 20.56 13.30
C SER A 838 35.23 19.15 13.86
N ALA A 839 34.74 19.04 15.09
CA ALA A 839 34.37 17.79 15.72
C ALA A 839 33.01 17.90 16.43
N SER A 840 32.40 16.78 16.80
CA SER A 840 31.16 16.79 17.58
C SER A 840 31.00 15.55 18.44
N VAL A 841 30.24 15.72 19.53
CA VAL A 841 29.93 14.68 20.50
C VAL A 841 28.47 14.83 20.96
N THR A 842 27.73 13.73 20.96
CA THR A 842 26.38 13.69 21.54
C THR A 842 26.45 13.41 23.03
N TYR A 843 25.52 13.94 23.82
CA TYR A 843 25.42 13.69 25.25
C TYR A 843 23.98 13.36 25.65
N THR A 844 23.85 12.71 26.80
CA THR A 844 22.58 12.48 27.52
C THR A 844 22.64 13.22 28.85
N ALA A 845 21.58 13.93 29.20
CA ALA A 845 21.51 14.84 30.35
C ALA A 845 20.52 14.32 31.41
N TYR A 846 20.90 14.42 32.69
CA TYR A 846 20.24 13.74 33.80
C TYR A 846 19.98 14.66 35.00
N ASP A 847 18.91 14.40 35.76
CA ASP A 847 18.68 15.03 37.06
C ASP A 847 19.45 14.34 38.21
N THR A 848 19.12 14.67 39.46
CA THR A 848 19.77 14.10 40.65
C THR A 848 19.39 12.66 40.94
N ASP A 849 18.28 12.18 40.35
CA ASP A 849 17.67 10.88 40.64
C ASP A 849 17.94 9.89 39.49
N ASP A 850 18.92 10.23 38.63
CA ASP A 850 19.32 9.53 37.41
C ASP A 850 18.23 9.43 36.32
N TYR A 851 17.19 10.28 36.35
CA TYR A 851 16.23 10.38 35.25
C TYR A 851 16.78 11.26 34.11
N VAL A 852 16.55 10.83 32.87
CA VAL A 852 16.96 11.52 31.65
C VAL A 852 16.04 12.71 31.36
N LEU A 853 16.64 13.89 31.20
CA LEU A 853 15.96 15.14 30.85
C LEU A 853 16.00 15.37 29.34
N ALA A 854 17.18 15.26 28.73
CA ALA A 854 17.42 15.60 27.34
C ALA A 854 18.56 14.78 26.71
N THR A 855 18.56 14.70 25.39
CA THR A 855 19.75 14.37 24.59
C THR A 855 20.16 15.60 23.79
N GLY A 856 21.44 15.72 23.44
CA GLY A 856 21.93 16.87 22.69
C GLY A 856 23.26 16.59 21.99
N THR A 857 23.75 17.59 21.26
CA THR A 857 25.06 17.56 20.60
C THR A 857 25.85 18.79 20.99
N VAL A 858 27.13 18.62 21.31
CA VAL A 858 28.11 19.72 21.33
C VAL A 858 28.97 19.60 20.09
N SER A 859 29.15 20.69 19.35
CA SER A 859 30.12 20.77 18.25
C SER A 859 31.26 21.70 18.62
N PHE A 860 32.45 21.33 18.16
CA PHE A 860 33.71 22.01 18.41
C PHE A 860 34.28 22.46 17.07
N ASP A 861 34.48 23.75 16.89
CA ASP A 861 35.23 24.27 15.76
C ASP A 861 36.65 24.56 16.26
N ALA A 862 37.64 23.92 15.64
CA ALA A 862 39.04 24.02 16.08
C ALA A 862 39.64 25.31 15.53
N ASN A 863 39.55 26.37 16.33
CA ASN A 863 40.08 27.68 15.95
C ASN A 863 41.61 27.70 15.93
N ASP A 864 42.18 27.66 14.73
CA ASP A 864 43.45 28.34 14.45
C ASP A 864 43.29 29.85 14.69
N SER A 865 44.34 30.51 15.16
CA SER A 865 44.34 31.88 15.68
C SER A 865 44.21 32.99 14.61
N GLY A 866 43.10 33.01 13.88
CA GLY A 866 42.82 34.00 12.84
C GLY A 866 41.41 33.89 12.27
N ASP A 867 40.40 34.26 13.07
CA ASP A 867 38.99 34.03 12.79
C ASP A 867 38.56 34.40 11.37
N THR A 868 38.00 33.40 10.70
CA THR A 868 37.32 33.49 9.41
C THR A 868 35.87 33.11 9.61
N ILE A 869 34.98 34.07 9.41
CA ILE A 869 33.54 33.91 9.58
C ILE A 869 32.91 33.86 8.18
N THR A 870 31.95 32.95 7.98
CA THR A 870 31.15 32.90 6.75
C THR A 870 29.95 33.85 6.86
N ALA A 871 29.48 34.39 5.74
CA ALA A 871 28.63 35.59 5.68
C ALA A 871 27.17 35.48 6.20
N SER A 872 26.86 34.52 7.08
CA SER A 872 25.58 34.43 7.81
C SER A 872 25.52 35.26 9.10
N GLY A 873 26.66 35.76 9.59
CA GLY A 873 26.80 36.52 10.84
C GLY A 873 27.56 35.75 11.93
N ALA A 874 27.93 36.44 13.03
CA ALA A 874 28.69 35.87 14.14
C ALA A 874 28.30 36.44 15.50
N SER A 875 28.23 35.56 16.51
CA SER A 875 28.24 35.99 17.92
C SER A 875 29.66 36.38 18.32
N LEU A 876 29.80 37.45 19.12
CA LEU A 876 31.09 37.89 19.65
C LEU A 876 31.75 36.84 20.56
N LYS A 877 30.96 35.92 21.14
CA LYS A 877 31.43 34.68 21.79
C LYS A 877 32.29 33.81 20.86
N THR A 878 31.90 33.68 19.60
CA THR A 878 32.61 32.83 18.62
C THR A 878 33.91 33.46 18.14
N ILE A 879 34.07 34.77 18.33
CA ILE A 879 35.27 35.57 18.00
C ILE A 879 36.22 35.68 19.22
N GLY A 880 35.86 35.10 20.37
CA GLY A 880 36.67 35.17 21.59
C GLY A 880 36.77 36.58 22.18
N ALA A 881 35.75 37.44 21.98
CA ALA A 881 35.80 38.85 22.38
C ALA A 881 36.12 39.05 23.88
N VAL A 882 35.55 38.23 24.77
CA VAL A 882 35.82 38.28 26.22
C VAL A 882 37.31 38.07 26.51
N ASP A 883 37.93 37.05 25.91
CA ASP A 883 39.34 36.72 26.12
C ASP A 883 40.25 37.82 25.56
N GLN A 884 39.88 38.42 24.41
CA GLN A 884 40.60 39.57 23.85
C GLN A 884 40.51 40.79 24.79
N ILE A 885 39.31 41.15 25.24
CA ILE A 885 39.07 42.34 26.07
C ILE A 885 39.72 42.18 27.45
N THR A 886 39.59 41.02 28.09
CA THR A 886 40.19 40.77 29.41
C THR A 886 41.72 40.67 29.35
N GLY A 887 42.29 40.23 28.22
CA GLY A 887 43.74 40.25 27.98
C GLY A 887 44.31 41.66 27.83
N GLU A 888 43.58 42.59 27.22
CA GLU A 888 43.99 43.99 27.04
C GLU A 888 43.64 44.86 28.27
N TYR A 889 42.47 44.62 28.86
CA TYR A 889 41.87 45.39 29.96
C TYR A 889 41.46 44.47 31.13
N ALA A 890 42.42 43.90 31.84
CA ALA A 890 42.20 42.95 32.95
C ALA A 890 41.40 43.47 34.17
N LYS A 891 40.94 44.73 34.16
CA LYS A 891 40.04 45.34 35.15
C LYS A 891 38.66 45.70 34.59
N ALA A 892 38.39 45.35 33.33
CA ALA A 892 37.10 45.58 32.70
C ALA A 892 36.02 44.68 33.32
N ASP A 893 34.85 45.27 33.51
CA ASP A 893 33.64 44.67 34.07
C ASP A 893 32.56 44.61 32.97
N TYR A 894 32.50 45.66 32.15
CA TYR A 894 31.67 45.73 30.94
C TYR A 894 32.33 46.57 29.84
N VAL A 895 31.80 46.43 28.63
CA VAL A 895 32.11 47.31 27.49
C VAL A 895 30.87 48.04 26.99
N LYS A 896 31.10 49.09 26.23
CA LYS A 896 30.11 49.71 25.33
C LYS A 896 30.67 49.68 23.91
N PHE A 897 29.81 49.47 22.92
CA PHE A 897 30.21 49.37 21.52
C PHE A 897 29.94 50.66 20.76
N ASP A 898 30.93 51.10 19.98
CA ASP A 898 30.70 52.04 18.88
C ASP A 898 30.05 51.26 17.72
N LEU A 899 28.97 51.81 17.15
CA LEU A 899 28.19 51.04 16.18
C LEU A 899 28.92 50.95 14.83
N PRO A 900 29.01 49.74 14.22
CA PRO A 900 29.59 49.59 12.89
C PRO A 900 28.75 50.36 11.86
N ARG A 901 29.38 50.73 10.73
CA ARG A 901 28.64 51.41 9.66
C ARG A 901 27.53 50.50 9.15
N ALA A 902 26.32 51.04 8.95
CA ALA A 902 25.18 50.28 8.40
C ALA A 902 25.47 49.66 7.01
N SER A 903 26.45 50.16 6.26
CA SER A 903 26.93 49.56 5.01
C SER A 903 27.78 48.30 5.18
N GLU A 904 28.27 48.04 6.40
CA GLU A 904 29.16 46.94 6.79
C GLU A 904 28.37 45.88 7.57
N GLY A 905 27.50 46.30 8.51
CA GLY A 905 26.58 45.42 9.24
C GLY A 905 25.88 46.12 10.40
N LYS A 906 25.29 45.33 11.30
CA LYS A 906 24.64 45.77 12.54
C LYS A 906 24.99 44.85 13.71
N LEU A 907 24.86 45.37 14.92
CA LEU A 907 24.97 44.61 16.16
C LEU A 907 23.57 44.38 16.78
N TYR A 908 23.30 43.16 17.19
CA TYR A 908 22.08 42.71 17.86
C TYR A 908 22.43 42.03 19.19
N TYR A 909 21.53 42.11 20.16
CA TYR A 909 21.64 41.41 21.45
C TYR A 909 20.60 40.28 21.54
N ASP A 910 20.98 39.15 22.15
CA ASP A 910 20.18 37.91 22.26
C ASP A 910 19.61 37.47 20.90
N TYR A 911 20.46 37.49 19.86
CA TYR A 911 20.04 37.22 18.49
C TYR A 911 19.86 35.72 18.23
N THR A 912 18.62 35.29 18.02
CA THR A 912 18.31 33.92 17.55
C THR A 912 17.98 33.90 16.06
N THR A 913 17.13 34.83 15.57
CA THR A 913 16.83 35.02 14.14
C THR A 913 16.54 36.48 13.83
N ILE A 914 16.45 36.83 12.55
CA ILE A 914 16.05 38.17 12.08
C ILE A 914 14.67 38.65 12.59
N SER A 915 13.85 37.73 13.11
CA SER A 915 12.54 38.02 13.73
C SER A 915 12.48 37.76 15.24
N ASP A 916 13.57 37.32 15.85
CA ASP A 916 13.64 36.89 17.26
C ASP A 916 15.01 37.28 17.84
N PHE A 917 15.06 38.48 18.43
CA PHE A 917 16.24 39.06 19.07
C PHE A 917 15.83 40.04 20.18
N GLY A 918 16.65 40.18 21.23
CA GLY A 918 16.37 41.05 22.39
C GLY A 918 16.43 42.54 22.07
N GLY A 919 17.28 42.96 21.12
CA GLY A 919 17.27 44.32 20.57
C GLY A 919 18.42 44.61 19.60
N GLU A 920 18.35 45.73 18.86
CA GLU A 920 19.55 46.33 18.25
C GLU A 920 20.41 46.94 19.37
N VAL A 921 21.72 46.69 19.32
CA VAL A 921 22.71 47.23 20.26
C VAL A 921 22.79 48.75 20.10
N LYS A 922 23.01 49.47 21.21
CA LYS A 922 23.21 50.92 21.23
C LYS A 922 24.49 51.29 21.96
N GLU A 923 25.06 52.43 21.60
CA GLU A 923 26.26 53.02 22.22
C GLU A 923 26.06 53.31 23.73
N SER A 924 24.81 53.43 24.18
CA SER A 924 24.45 53.59 25.60
C SER A 924 24.57 52.31 26.42
N ASP A 925 24.43 51.16 25.78
CA ASP A 925 24.11 49.89 26.43
C ASP A 925 25.38 49.22 26.94
N LYS A 926 25.30 48.59 28.12
CA LYS A 926 26.43 47.95 28.79
C LYS A 926 26.39 46.45 28.57
N TYR A 927 27.49 45.87 28.09
CA TYR A 927 27.65 44.44 27.88
C TYR A 927 28.76 43.92 28.80
N TYR A 928 28.37 43.13 29.78
CA TYR A 928 29.21 42.68 30.88
C TYR A 928 30.05 41.48 30.45
N LEU A 929 31.31 41.43 30.92
CA LEU A 929 32.26 40.35 30.61
C LEU A 929 32.03 39.10 31.48
N ASP A 930 31.40 39.29 32.64
CA ASP A 930 30.89 38.26 33.55
C ASP A 930 29.51 38.73 34.03
N ALA A 931 28.46 38.37 33.29
CA ALA A 931 27.12 38.91 33.49
C ALA A 931 26.32 38.13 34.54
N SER A 932 25.72 38.84 35.51
CA SER A 932 24.62 38.26 36.30
C SER A 932 23.34 38.15 35.45
N SER A 933 22.36 37.39 35.94
CA SER A 933 21.05 37.18 35.30
C SER A 933 20.18 38.44 35.09
N SER A 934 20.66 39.62 35.47
CA SER A 934 20.00 40.92 35.29
C SER A 934 20.79 41.90 34.41
N GLN A 935 21.94 41.46 33.88
CA GLN A 935 22.86 42.23 33.06
C GLN A 935 22.93 41.64 31.65
N ASN A 936 23.19 42.48 30.65
CA ASN A 936 23.39 42.00 29.29
C ASN A 936 24.78 41.37 29.17
N ASP A 937 24.87 40.10 28.77
CA ASP A 937 26.13 39.43 28.48
C ASP A 937 26.70 39.89 27.13
N ILE A 938 28.02 40.08 27.06
CA ILE A 938 28.73 40.34 25.81
C ILE A 938 28.76 39.11 24.88
N GLU A 939 28.72 37.89 25.41
CA GLU A 939 28.67 36.66 24.62
C GLU A 939 27.38 36.56 23.78
N ASP A 940 26.30 37.20 24.22
CA ASP A 940 25.00 37.24 23.53
C ASP A 940 24.89 38.40 22.52
N VAL A 941 25.96 39.17 22.31
CA VAL A 941 26.05 40.17 21.23
C VAL A 941 26.43 39.49 19.92
N TYR A 942 25.74 39.86 18.85
CA TYR A 942 25.83 39.28 17.52
C TYR A 942 26.03 40.34 16.44
N PHE A 943 27.09 40.19 15.65
CA PHE A 943 27.31 41.00 14.46
C PHE A 943 26.74 40.32 13.21
N LEU A 944 25.73 40.96 12.63
CA LEU A 944 25.12 40.54 11.37
C LEU A 944 25.62 41.45 10.23
N PRO A 945 26.37 40.92 9.26
CA PRO A 945 26.90 41.71 8.16
C PRO A 945 25.83 42.12 7.15
N ALA A 946 26.05 43.26 6.50
CA ALA A 946 25.24 43.69 5.38
C ALA A 946 25.45 42.77 4.16
N ALA A 947 24.38 42.46 3.43
CA ALA A 947 24.43 41.45 2.38
C ALA A 947 25.43 41.77 1.26
N GLY A 948 26.37 40.84 1.03
CA GLY A 948 27.44 40.94 0.03
C GLY A 948 28.72 41.62 0.50
N VAL A 949 28.85 41.91 1.80
CA VAL A 949 30.09 42.43 2.42
C VAL A 949 31.09 41.29 2.67
N THR A 950 32.36 41.53 2.35
CA THR A 950 33.49 40.62 2.61
C THR A 950 34.74 41.42 2.96
N GLY A 951 35.68 40.81 3.71
CA GLY A 951 36.90 41.48 4.18
C GLY A 951 37.02 41.50 5.71
N LYS A 952 37.92 42.34 6.24
CA LYS A 952 38.08 42.56 7.68
C LYS A 952 37.38 43.84 8.11
N PHE A 953 36.56 43.75 9.14
CA PHE A 953 35.80 44.84 9.74
C PHE A 953 36.19 44.99 11.19
N LYS A 954 36.05 46.20 11.72
CA LYS A 954 36.33 46.50 13.12
C LYS A 954 35.03 46.88 13.82
N ILE A 955 34.88 46.37 15.02
CA ILE A 955 33.86 46.80 15.98
C ILE A 955 34.65 47.41 17.13
N ASP A 956 34.58 48.73 17.22
CA ASP A 956 35.31 49.48 18.23
C ASP A 956 34.50 49.49 19.54
N TYR A 957 35.18 49.50 20.68
CA TYR A 957 34.55 49.43 21.99
C TYR A 957 35.33 50.24 23.03
N THR A 958 34.63 50.73 24.06
CA THR A 958 35.25 51.31 25.27
C THR A 958 35.03 50.37 26.45
N ALA A 959 36.09 50.05 27.18
CA ALA A 959 36.07 49.19 28.35
C ALA A 959 35.90 50.01 29.64
N TYR A 960 35.10 49.49 30.57
CA TYR A 960 34.79 50.16 31.84
C TYR A 960 34.96 49.21 33.02
N SER A 961 35.41 49.74 34.16
CA SER A 961 35.38 49.03 35.44
C SER A 961 33.99 49.01 36.06
N SER A 962 33.82 48.19 37.10
CA SER A 962 32.61 48.16 37.96
C SER A 962 32.33 49.51 38.65
N SER A 963 33.34 50.37 38.81
CA SER A 963 33.17 51.77 39.29
C SER A 963 32.72 52.75 38.20
N ASN A 964 32.42 52.28 36.98
CA ASN A 964 32.17 53.09 35.78
C ASN A 964 33.35 53.99 35.36
N SER A 965 34.57 53.62 35.71
CA SER A 965 35.77 54.30 35.22
C SER A 965 36.07 53.79 33.82
N ASP A 966 36.25 54.70 32.86
CA ASP A 966 36.78 54.40 31.53
C ASP A 966 38.21 53.86 31.67
N LEU A 967 38.49 52.73 31.04
CA LEU A 967 39.77 52.03 31.08
C LEU A 967 40.57 52.17 29.77
N GLY A 968 39.95 52.71 28.71
CA GLY A 968 40.49 52.74 27.35
C GLY A 968 39.55 52.13 26.32
N SER A 969 39.90 52.31 25.04
CA SER A 969 39.14 51.79 23.91
C SER A 969 39.96 50.81 23.08
N GLY A 970 39.33 49.72 22.64
CA GLY A 970 39.95 48.66 21.84
C GLY A 970 39.10 48.32 20.60
N THR A 971 39.56 47.36 19.79
CA THR A 971 38.88 46.99 18.53
C THR A 971 38.77 45.48 18.37
N ILE A 972 37.56 44.94 18.24
CA ILE A 972 37.32 43.54 17.85
C ILE A 972 37.40 43.47 16.31
N THR A 973 38.17 42.53 15.76
CA THR A 973 38.30 42.36 14.31
C THR A 973 37.51 41.15 13.81
N VAL A 974 36.57 41.39 12.90
CA VAL A 974 35.72 40.37 12.27
C VAL A 974 36.17 40.16 10.83
N THR A 975 36.57 38.94 10.44
CA THR A 975 36.84 38.61 9.03
C THR A 975 35.63 37.91 8.41
N ILE A 976 35.00 38.52 7.40
CA ILE A 976 33.89 37.91 6.64
C ILE A 976 34.42 37.37 5.30
N LYS A 977 34.09 36.11 5.00
CA LYS A 977 34.26 35.51 3.67
C LYS A 977 32.91 35.11 3.07
N SER A 978 32.74 35.37 1.77
CA SER A 978 31.64 34.79 1.00
C SER A 978 31.85 33.29 0.79
N LYS A 979 30.76 32.54 0.87
CA LYS A 979 30.72 31.11 0.58
C LYS A 979 30.80 30.86 -0.93
N THR A 980 31.50 29.80 -1.31
CA THR A 980 31.54 29.28 -2.68
C THR A 980 30.55 28.14 -2.92
N SER A 981 29.91 27.65 -1.86
CA SER A 981 28.80 26.68 -1.87
C SER A 981 27.94 26.85 -0.61
N SER A 982 26.67 26.46 -0.70
CA SER A 982 25.79 26.34 0.48
C SER A 982 26.23 25.16 1.36
N ASP A 983 26.15 25.34 2.68
CA ASP A 983 26.37 24.25 3.64
C ASP A 983 25.13 23.35 3.81
N LYS A 984 23.98 23.76 3.24
CA LYS A 984 22.68 23.10 3.40
C LYS A 984 22.17 22.45 2.11
N PHE A 985 22.49 23.03 0.95
CA PHE A 985 21.87 22.68 -0.33
C PHE A 985 22.91 22.30 -1.39
N THR A 986 22.87 21.04 -1.79
CA THR A 986 23.86 20.41 -2.69
C THR A 986 23.85 20.99 -4.11
N ASP A 987 22.74 21.60 -4.53
CA ASP A 987 22.55 22.25 -5.83
C ASP A 987 22.99 23.73 -5.87
N VAL A 988 23.59 24.25 -4.79
CA VAL A 988 24.08 25.63 -4.68
C VAL A 988 25.59 25.63 -4.48
N SER A 989 26.35 25.64 -5.58
CA SER A 989 27.82 25.64 -5.56
C SER A 989 28.43 26.26 -6.82
N THR A 990 29.77 26.39 -6.84
CA THR A 990 30.53 26.71 -8.05
C THR A 990 30.27 25.73 -9.20
N LYS A 991 30.05 24.44 -8.90
CA LYS A 991 29.75 23.40 -9.91
C LYS A 991 28.39 23.60 -10.58
N THR A 992 27.44 24.20 -9.89
CA THR A 992 26.09 24.46 -10.40
C THR A 992 25.88 25.91 -10.88
N GLY A 993 26.89 26.78 -10.74
CA GLY A 993 26.82 28.19 -11.14
C GLY A 993 25.99 29.09 -10.20
N PHE A 994 25.68 28.62 -8.99
CA PHE A 994 24.86 29.33 -7.99
C PHE A 994 25.62 29.79 -6.75
N GLN A 995 26.96 29.74 -6.76
CA GLN A 995 27.82 30.23 -5.69
C GLN A 995 27.53 31.68 -5.28
N TRP A 996 27.15 32.54 -6.24
CA TRP A 996 26.82 33.95 -6.02
C TRP A 996 25.58 34.16 -5.12
N ALA A 997 24.77 33.13 -4.92
CA ALA A 997 23.60 33.16 -4.04
C ALA A 997 23.81 32.39 -2.73
N ALA A 998 24.93 31.66 -2.56
CA ALA A 998 25.16 30.76 -1.44
C ALA A 998 24.97 31.44 -0.08
N ASP A 999 25.64 32.57 0.15
CA ASP A 999 25.52 33.37 1.39
C ASP A 999 24.06 33.72 1.72
N SER A 1000 23.29 34.13 0.71
CA SER A 1000 21.92 34.65 0.90
C SER A 1000 20.89 33.54 1.04
N ILE A 1001 21.13 32.40 0.39
CA ILE A 1001 20.34 31.18 0.54
C ILE A 1001 20.56 30.59 1.94
N ASP A 1002 21.83 30.52 2.39
CA ASP A 1002 22.16 30.00 3.72
C ASP A 1002 21.64 30.91 4.82
N PHE A 1003 21.86 32.24 4.74
CA PHE A 1003 21.28 33.23 5.66
C PHE A 1003 19.76 33.07 5.75
N GLY A 1004 19.07 32.96 4.62
CA GLY A 1004 17.62 32.79 4.58
C GLY A 1004 17.15 31.49 5.23
N ALA A 1005 17.95 30.42 5.18
CA ALA A 1005 17.64 29.14 5.80
C ALA A 1005 18.01 29.09 7.30
N ASP A 1006 19.13 29.69 7.71
CA ASP A 1006 19.53 29.80 9.12
C ASP A 1006 18.51 30.61 9.93
N ASN A 1007 18.00 31.70 9.33
CA ASN A 1007 16.95 32.54 9.93
C ASN A 1007 15.53 31.97 9.74
N GLY A 1008 15.37 30.75 9.22
CA GLY A 1008 14.07 30.08 9.04
C GLY A 1008 13.11 30.70 8.01
N ILE A 1009 13.48 31.81 7.37
CA ILE A 1009 12.63 32.59 6.46
C ILE A 1009 12.45 31.91 5.08
N ILE A 1010 13.50 31.31 4.53
CA ILE A 1010 13.49 30.59 3.26
C ILE A 1010 13.71 29.10 3.52
N LYS A 1011 12.93 28.23 2.86
CA LYS A 1011 13.11 26.77 2.88
C LYS A 1011 13.52 26.26 1.50
N GLY A 1012 14.27 25.16 1.49
CA GLY A 1012 14.62 24.41 0.26
C GLY A 1012 13.38 23.85 -0.44
N ALA A 1013 13.58 23.33 -1.66
CA ALA A 1013 12.58 22.53 -2.36
C ALA A 1013 12.48 21.12 -1.74
N THR A 1014 13.60 20.60 -1.24
CA THR A 1014 13.68 19.41 -0.36
C THR A 1014 14.64 19.71 0.81
N THR A 1015 14.90 18.72 1.66
CA THR A 1015 15.91 18.78 2.73
C THR A 1015 17.32 19.12 2.21
N TYR A 1016 17.67 18.70 0.98
CA TYR A 1016 19.04 18.80 0.44
C TYR A 1016 19.16 19.61 -0.86
N THR A 1017 18.06 20.12 -1.40
CA THR A 1017 18.03 20.91 -2.65
C THR A 1017 17.25 22.20 -2.48
N PHE A 1018 17.77 23.29 -3.04
CA PHE A 1018 17.18 24.61 -2.98
C PHE A 1018 16.32 24.95 -4.20
N ALA A 1019 16.59 24.33 -5.36
CA ALA A 1019 16.06 24.67 -6.68
C ALA A 1019 16.31 26.15 -7.09
N PRO A 1020 17.58 26.62 -7.13
CA PRO A 1020 17.93 28.04 -7.29
C PRO A 1020 17.50 28.68 -8.62
N SER A 1021 17.33 27.87 -9.67
CA SER A 1021 16.91 28.28 -11.01
C SER A 1021 15.40 28.42 -11.19
N GLN A 1022 14.58 27.80 -10.33
CA GLN A 1022 13.13 27.85 -10.46
C GLN A 1022 12.60 29.27 -10.20
N SER A 1023 11.55 29.67 -10.91
CA SER A 1023 10.82 30.90 -10.64
C SER A 1023 10.14 30.82 -9.27
N LEU A 1024 10.26 31.88 -8.46
CA LEU A 1024 9.59 31.96 -7.17
C LEU A 1024 8.17 32.50 -7.33
N THR A 1025 7.19 31.89 -6.66
CA THR A 1025 5.77 32.29 -6.82
C THR A 1025 5.37 33.43 -5.88
N ARG A 1026 4.28 34.13 -6.20
CA ARG A 1026 3.73 35.19 -5.32
C ARG A 1026 3.40 34.68 -3.91
N ALA A 1027 2.84 33.47 -3.80
CA ALA A 1027 2.59 32.82 -2.51
C ALA A 1027 3.87 32.56 -1.71
N GLN A 1028 4.94 32.10 -2.37
CA GLN A 1028 6.24 31.87 -1.73
C GLN A 1028 6.86 33.19 -1.22
N LEU A 1029 6.80 34.27 -2.00
CA LEU A 1029 7.35 35.58 -1.59
C LEU A 1029 6.66 36.09 -0.32
N VAL A 1030 5.33 36.07 -0.31
CA VAL A 1030 4.54 36.52 0.83
C VAL A 1030 4.79 35.64 2.06
N THR A 1031 4.99 34.34 1.87
CA THR A 1031 5.36 33.40 2.95
C THR A 1031 6.74 33.69 3.53
N ILE A 1032 7.73 34.08 2.72
CA ILE A 1032 9.07 34.51 3.19
C ILE A 1032 8.93 35.79 4.04
N LEU A 1033 8.17 36.78 3.57
CA LEU A 1033 7.96 38.04 4.29
C LEU A 1033 7.18 37.87 5.60
N TYR A 1034 6.18 36.98 5.62
CA TYR A 1034 5.45 36.61 6.83
C TYR A 1034 6.35 35.97 7.87
N ARG A 1035 7.28 35.09 7.46
CA ARG A 1035 8.27 34.49 8.36
C ARG A 1035 9.27 35.52 8.87
N ALA A 1036 9.75 36.41 8.01
CA ALA A 1036 10.63 37.51 8.41
C ALA A 1036 9.96 38.50 9.39
N ALA A 1037 8.62 38.54 9.42
CA ALA A 1037 7.84 39.29 10.41
C ALA A 1037 7.53 38.49 11.70
N GLY A 1038 8.14 37.32 11.92
CA GLY A 1038 7.89 36.47 13.10
C GLY A 1038 6.66 35.56 12.99
N SER A 1039 6.10 35.36 11.79
CA SER A 1039 4.87 34.57 11.55
C SER A 1039 3.65 34.97 12.42
N PRO A 1040 3.30 36.26 12.48
CA PRO A 1040 2.33 36.81 13.45
C PRO A 1040 0.91 36.25 13.26
N SER A 1041 0.20 36.06 14.38
CA SER A 1041 -1.12 35.43 14.37
C SER A 1041 -2.16 36.17 13.50
N VAL A 1042 -3.00 35.40 12.81
CA VAL A 1042 -3.98 35.92 11.86
C VAL A 1042 -5.39 35.60 12.32
N SER A 1043 -6.05 36.59 12.91
CA SER A 1043 -7.44 36.53 13.34
C SER A 1043 -8.26 37.66 12.69
N SER A 1044 -9.57 37.41 12.57
CA SER A 1044 -10.59 38.38 12.14
C SER A 1044 -10.35 39.00 10.76
N VAL A 1045 -9.95 38.18 9.77
CA VAL A 1045 -9.80 38.58 8.36
C VAL A 1045 -10.50 37.56 7.47
N THR A 1046 -11.48 38.01 6.69
CA THR A 1046 -12.10 37.21 5.64
C THR A 1046 -11.20 37.19 4.40
N ASN A 1047 -11.02 36.03 3.79
CA ASN A 1047 -10.27 35.91 2.54
C ASN A 1047 -11.03 36.59 1.37
N PRO A 1048 -10.47 37.63 0.71
CA PRO A 1048 -11.12 38.26 -0.45
C PRO A 1048 -10.89 37.48 -1.76
N PHE A 1049 -9.91 36.57 -1.79
CA PHE A 1049 -9.40 35.95 -3.01
C PHE A 1049 -10.12 34.63 -3.31
N LYS A 1050 -10.60 34.48 -4.54
CA LYS A 1050 -11.39 33.31 -5.00
C LYS A 1050 -10.53 32.20 -5.62
N ASP A 1051 -9.31 32.52 -6.02
CA ASP A 1051 -8.34 31.63 -6.67
C ASP A 1051 -7.36 30.98 -5.69
N THR A 1052 -7.70 30.97 -4.40
CA THR A 1052 -6.83 30.52 -3.31
C THR A 1052 -7.51 29.43 -2.51
N LYS A 1053 -6.81 28.32 -2.29
CA LYS A 1053 -7.24 27.20 -1.43
C LYS A 1053 -6.55 27.28 -0.07
N SER A 1054 -7.07 26.55 0.92
CA SER A 1054 -6.40 26.42 2.22
C SER A 1054 -5.10 25.61 2.06
N ASP A 1055 -3.97 26.32 2.08
CA ASP A 1055 -2.62 25.80 1.83
C ASP A 1055 -1.56 26.52 2.70
N TYR A 1056 -0.27 26.15 2.57
CA TYR A 1056 0.85 26.65 3.37
C TYR A 1056 1.00 28.19 3.41
N TYR A 1057 0.51 28.89 2.39
CA TYR A 1057 0.60 30.35 2.25
C TYR A 1057 -0.61 31.09 2.83
N THR A 1058 -1.66 30.41 3.29
CA THR A 1058 -2.96 31.03 3.65
C THR A 1058 -2.80 32.12 4.71
N ASN A 1059 -2.14 31.81 5.83
CA ASN A 1059 -1.94 32.79 6.91
C ASN A 1059 -1.04 33.94 6.43
N ALA A 1060 0.03 33.65 5.71
CA ALA A 1060 0.92 34.67 5.16
C ALA A 1060 0.20 35.63 4.21
N MET A 1061 -0.64 35.10 3.33
CA MET A 1061 -1.47 35.86 2.39
C MET A 1061 -2.51 36.73 3.11
N LEU A 1062 -3.23 36.17 4.08
CA LEU A 1062 -4.23 36.91 4.86
C LEU A 1062 -3.58 38.00 5.73
N TRP A 1063 -2.43 37.72 6.35
CA TRP A 1063 -1.63 38.71 7.07
C TRP A 1063 -1.17 39.84 6.14
N ALA A 1064 -0.59 39.50 4.99
CA ALA A 1064 -0.11 40.49 4.03
C ALA A 1064 -1.25 41.33 3.43
N TYR A 1065 -2.44 40.74 3.24
CA TYR A 1065 -3.64 41.48 2.85
C TYR A 1065 -4.12 42.41 3.97
N LYS A 1066 -4.24 41.91 5.21
CA LYS A 1066 -4.64 42.70 6.40
C LYS A 1066 -3.77 43.95 6.58
N ASN A 1067 -2.46 43.81 6.34
CA ASN A 1067 -1.48 44.88 6.50
C ASN A 1067 -1.23 45.68 5.21
N SER A 1068 -2.08 45.52 4.18
CA SER A 1068 -1.97 46.21 2.87
C SER A 1068 -0.63 46.00 2.12
N ILE A 1069 0.12 44.96 2.48
CA ILE A 1069 1.37 44.55 1.83
C ILE A 1069 1.07 43.98 0.43
N VAL A 1070 -0.07 43.29 0.28
CA VAL A 1070 -0.60 42.79 -1.00
C VAL A 1070 -2.07 43.16 -1.17
N THR A 1071 -2.46 43.47 -2.41
CA THR A 1071 -3.83 43.84 -2.81
C THR A 1071 -4.49 42.84 -3.77
N GLY A 1072 -3.81 41.72 -4.04
CA GLY A 1072 -4.13 40.83 -5.17
C GLY A 1072 -3.58 41.32 -6.52
N THR A 1073 -3.74 40.50 -7.55
CA THR A 1073 -3.63 40.86 -8.97
C THR A 1073 -4.95 41.43 -9.51
N SER A 1074 -6.06 41.10 -8.85
CA SER A 1074 -7.35 41.80 -8.93
C SER A 1074 -7.96 41.89 -7.52
N ALA A 1075 -9.07 42.63 -7.36
CA ALA A 1075 -9.79 42.72 -6.08
C ALA A 1075 -10.25 41.35 -5.52
N THR A 1076 -10.36 40.31 -6.35
CA THR A 1076 -10.76 38.95 -5.94
C THR A 1076 -9.80 37.86 -6.40
N THR A 1077 -8.59 38.22 -6.83
CA THR A 1077 -7.59 37.28 -7.38
C THR A 1077 -6.21 37.56 -6.79
N PHE A 1078 -5.55 36.56 -6.20
CA PHE A 1078 -4.21 36.70 -5.61
C PHE A 1078 -3.09 36.23 -6.56
N SER A 1079 -3.40 35.24 -7.38
CA SER A 1079 -2.50 34.49 -8.27
C SER A 1079 -1.36 33.79 -7.51
N PRO A 1080 -1.67 32.86 -6.57
CA PRO A 1080 -0.69 32.29 -5.64
C PRO A 1080 0.49 31.59 -6.34
N ASP A 1081 0.18 30.77 -7.35
CA ASP A 1081 1.16 29.93 -8.05
C ASP A 1081 1.84 30.65 -9.22
N SER A 1082 1.42 31.88 -9.55
CA SER A 1082 2.07 32.67 -10.59
C SER A 1082 3.47 33.10 -10.14
N PRO A 1083 4.49 32.97 -11.02
CA PRO A 1083 5.79 33.58 -10.82
C PRO A 1083 5.68 35.07 -10.48
N VAL A 1084 6.49 35.54 -9.52
CA VAL A 1084 6.53 36.96 -9.16
C VAL A 1084 7.52 37.72 -10.06
N THR A 1085 7.08 38.84 -10.61
CA THR A 1085 7.95 39.70 -11.42
C THR A 1085 8.80 40.62 -10.53
N ARG A 1086 9.93 41.11 -11.05
CA ARG A 1086 10.86 41.97 -10.30
C ARG A 1086 10.23 43.29 -9.85
N GLU A 1087 9.35 43.88 -10.66
CA GLU A 1087 8.59 45.08 -10.28
C GLU A 1087 7.50 44.78 -9.23
N GLN A 1088 6.94 43.57 -9.21
CA GLN A 1088 6.03 43.13 -8.16
C GLN A 1088 6.76 42.91 -6.83
N ILE A 1089 7.98 42.35 -6.84
CA ILE A 1089 8.80 42.25 -5.61
C ILE A 1089 9.02 43.63 -5.02
N ALA A 1090 9.48 44.60 -5.83
CA ALA A 1090 9.69 45.97 -5.38
C ALA A 1090 8.40 46.57 -4.78
N ALA A 1091 7.27 46.45 -5.46
CA ALA A 1091 5.98 46.97 -4.99
C ALA A 1091 5.48 46.30 -3.69
N ILE A 1092 5.82 45.03 -3.45
CA ILE A 1092 5.46 44.30 -2.22
C ILE A 1092 6.37 44.73 -1.06
N LEU A 1093 7.70 44.76 -1.26
CA LEU A 1093 8.65 45.24 -0.26
C LEU A 1093 8.42 46.71 0.13
N TYR A 1094 8.05 47.53 -0.85
CA TYR A 1094 7.72 48.94 -0.64
C TYR A 1094 6.51 49.12 0.29
N ARG A 1095 5.44 48.35 0.07
CA ARG A 1095 4.25 48.36 0.94
C ARG A 1095 4.52 47.73 2.32
N TYR A 1096 5.34 46.67 2.38
CA TYR A 1096 5.82 46.09 3.64
C TYR A 1096 6.46 47.17 4.54
N MET A 1097 7.25 48.06 3.96
CA MET A 1097 7.90 49.17 4.68
C MET A 1097 7.02 50.41 4.89
N GLY A 1098 5.70 50.32 4.68
CA GLY A 1098 4.78 51.45 4.87
C GLY A 1098 4.81 52.49 3.75
N SER A 1099 5.30 52.15 2.56
CA SER A 1099 5.40 53.05 1.38
C SER A 1099 6.22 54.33 1.61
N PRO A 1100 7.50 54.23 2.00
CA PRO A 1100 8.36 55.38 2.31
C PRO A 1100 8.66 56.27 1.09
N THR A 1101 9.27 57.44 1.30
CA THR A 1101 9.70 58.31 0.18
C THR A 1101 10.80 57.63 -0.65
N ALA A 1102 10.65 57.65 -1.98
CA ALA A 1102 11.66 57.14 -2.90
C ALA A 1102 12.74 58.19 -3.19
N THR A 1103 14.02 57.80 -3.09
CA THR A 1103 15.18 58.68 -3.30
C THR A 1103 16.09 58.27 -4.46
N GLY A 1104 15.88 57.09 -5.05
CA GLY A 1104 16.69 56.59 -6.17
C GLY A 1104 16.16 57.01 -7.54
N SER A 1105 17.04 56.93 -8.55
CA SER A 1105 16.70 57.21 -9.96
C SER A 1105 16.71 55.94 -10.81
N LEU A 1106 15.81 55.86 -11.79
CA LEU A 1106 15.79 54.81 -12.81
C LEU A 1106 16.47 55.23 -14.13
N THR A 1107 17.00 56.46 -14.23
CA THR A 1107 17.56 57.00 -15.48
C THR A 1107 18.74 56.21 -16.04
N GLY A 1108 19.52 55.56 -15.17
CA GLY A 1108 20.64 54.70 -15.55
C GLY A 1108 20.25 53.36 -16.21
N PHE A 1109 18.96 53.03 -16.26
CA PHE A 1109 18.48 51.78 -16.87
C PHE A 1109 17.85 52.01 -18.25
N THR A 1110 18.25 51.17 -19.19
CA THR A 1110 17.86 51.25 -20.61
C THR A 1110 16.39 50.87 -20.84
N ASP A 1111 15.84 49.99 -20.00
CA ASP A 1111 14.49 49.46 -20.05
C ASP A 1111 13.54 50.09 -19.02
N ARG A 1112 13.92 51.22 -18.39
CA ARG A 1112 13.11 51.93 -17.38
C ARG A 1112 11.68 52.27 -17.84
N ALA A 1113 11.47 52.43 -19.15
CA ALA A 1113 10.15 52.67 -19.75
C ALA A 1113 9.22 51.45 -19.70
N ASN A 1114 9.76 50.25 -19.45
CA ASN A 1114 8.98 49.02 -19.30
C ASN A 1114 8.43 48.82 -17.87
N VAL A 1115 8.84 49.65 -16.91
CA VAL A 1115 8.35 49.61 -15.52
C VAL A 1115 6.89 50.07 -15.50
N SER A 1116 6.00 49.21 -15.00
CA SER A 1116 4.58 49.52 -14.85
C SER A 1116 4.38 50.69 -13.88
N THR A 1117 3.44 51.59 -14.17
CA THR A 1117 3.21 52.83 -13.41
C THR A 1117 3.00 52.61 -11.90
N TYR A 1118 2.34 51.51 -11.51
CA TYR A 1118 2.12 51.16 -10.11
C TYR A 1118 3.42 50.82 -9.34
N ALA A 1119 4.50 50.48 -10.06
CA ALA A 1119 5.76 50.04 -9.51
C ALA A 1119 6.88 51.09 -9.63
N THR A 1120 6.68 52.20 -10.33
CA THR A 1120 7.74 53.20 -10.59
C THR A 1120 8.37 53.72 -9.30
N THR A 1121 7.58 54.20 -8.35
CA THR A 1121 8.05 54.69 -7.03
C THR A 1121 8.71 53.59 -6.20
N ALA A 1122 8.12 52.40 -6.19
CA ALA A 1122 8.65 51.25 -5.47
C ALA A 1122 10.01 50.78 -6.03
N MET A 1123 10.17 50.81 -7.36
CA MET A 1123 11.44 50.53 -8.03
C MET A 1123 12.48 51.63 -7.75
N GLN A 1124 12.10 52.91 -7.81
CA GLN A 1124 12.99 54.03 -7.43
C GLN A 1124 13.52 53.87 -6.00
N TRP A 1125 12.64 53.51 -5.06
CA TRP A 1125 13.01 53.22 -3.67
C TRP A 1125 13.91 51.99 -3.54
N ALA A 1126 13.54 50.85 -4.14
CA ALA A 1126 14.30 49.60 -4.03
C ALA A 1126 15.69 49.66 -4.70
N ILE A 1127 15.83 50.45 -5.78
CA ILE A 1127 17.11 50.81 -6.38
C ILE A 1127 17.89 51.77 -5.47
N GLY A 1128 17.25 52.83 -4.96
CA GLY A 1128 17.90 53.83 -4.08
C GLY A 1128 18.42 53.25 -2.76
N LYS A 1129 17.79 52.18 -2.26
CA LYS A 1129 18.25 51.39 -1.11
C LYS A 1129 19.22 50.26 -1.47
N GLY A 1130 19.45 49.97 -2.75
CA GLY A 1130 20.33 48.88 -3.19
C GLY A 1130 19.80 47.46 -2.92
N TYR A 1131 18.51 47.32 -2.57
CA TYR A 1131 17.85 46.02 -2.42
C TYR A 1131 17.77 45.30 -3.78
N ILE A 1132 17.48 46.05 -4.84
CA ILE A 1132 17.57 45.61 -6.23
C ILE A 1132 18.71 46.39 -6.90
N THR A 1133 19.54 45.72 -7.71
CA THR A 1133 20.75 46.31 -8.32
C THR A 1133 20.81 46.15 -9.85
N GLY A 1134 19.67 45.95 -10.50
CA GLY A 1134 19.58 45.67 -11.93
C GLY A 1134 20.18 44.31 -12.37
N ILE A 1135 20.25 44.11 -13.68
CA ILE A 1135 20.93 43.01 -14.38
C ILE A 1135 21.70 43.68 -15.53
N GLY A 1136 22.97 44.03 -15.30
CA GLY A 1136 23.70 44.93 -16.20
C GLY A 1136 23.03 46.30 -16.30
N THR A 1137 22.77 46.78 -17.52
CA THR A 1137 22.13 48.08 -17.80
C THR A 1137 20.59 48.02 -17.85
N LYS A 1138 19.98 46.95 -17.33
CA LYS A 1138 18.53 46.71 -17.34
C LYS A 1138 17.98 46.45 -15.94
N LEU A 1139 16.72 46.79 -15.71
CA LEU A 1139 15.95 46.42 -14.53
C LEU A 1139 15.32 45.03 -14.66
N ASP A 1140 14.91 44.68 -15.88
CA ASP A 1140 14.01 43.59 -16.24
C ASP A 1140 12.74 43.56 -15.37
N PRO A 1141 11.89 44.62 -15.42
CA PRO A 1141 10.83 44.82 -14.43
C PRO A 1141 9.73 43.75 -14.52
N LYS A 1142 9.44 43.27 -15.74
CA LYS A 1142 8.42 42.25 -16.02
C LYS A 1142 8.96 40.82 -16.03
N GLY A 1143 10.28 40.64 -15.95
CA GLY A 1143 10.91 39.33 -15.82
C GLY A 1143 10.60 38.67 -14.48
N ASN A 1144 10.42 37.34 -14.52
CA ASN A 1144 10.20 36.51 -13.34
C ASN A 1144 11.49 36.35 -12.54
N ALA A 1145 11.43 36.51 -11.22
CA ALA A 1145 12.59 36.32 -10.37
C ALA A 1145 12.78 34.84 -9.98
N THR A 1146 14.02 34.33 -10.06
CA THR A 1146 14.33 32.99 -9.57
C THR A 1146 14.44 32.95 -8.04
N ARG A 1147 14.29 31.77 -7.45
CA ARG A 1147 14.46 31.53 -6.00
C ARG A 1147 15.80 32.07 -5.48
N ALA A 1148 16.90 31.89 -6.23
CA ALA A 1148 18.21 32.43 -5.89
C ALA A 1148 18.26 33.97 -5.94
N GLN A 1149 17.66 34.59 -6.97
CA GLN A 1149 17.59 36.05 -7.07
C GLN A 1149 16.77 36.67 -5.94
N VAL A 1150 15.65 36.04 -5.57
CA VAL A 1150 14.81 36.49 -4.44
C VAL A 1150 15.55 36.33 -3.12
N ALA A 1151 16.28 35.23 -2.90
CA ALA A 1151 17.10 35.08 -1.69
C ALA A 1151 18.10 36.24 -1.53
N VAL A 1152 18.80 36.64 -2.60
CA VAL A 1152 19.72 37.78 -2.58
C VAL A 1152 19.01 39.12 -2.34
N ILE A 1153 17.83 39.34 -2.94
CA ILE A 1153 17.04 40.56 -2.71
C ILE A 1153 16.54 40.63 -1.25
N ILE A 1154 16.03 39.52 -0.70
CA ILE A 1154 15.53 39.44 0.67
C ILE A 1154 16.67 39.59 1.68
N HIS A 1155 17.83 38.96 1.45
CA HIS A 1155 18.99 39.15 2.33
C HIS A 1155 19.42 40.62 2.37
N ARG A 1156 19.51 41.30 1.21
CA ARG A 1156 19.79 42.74 1.16
C ARG A 1156 18.72 43.59 1.85
N PHE A 1157 17.44 43.25 1.66
CA PHE A 1157 16.32 43.95 2.28
C PHE A 1157 16.33 43.88 3.81
N LEU A 1158 16.80 42.76 4.38
CA LEU A 1158 16.83 42.54 5.82
C LEU A 1158 18.11 43.03 6.51
N THR A 1159 19.17 43.37 5.76
CA THR A 1159 20.49 43.74 6.34
C THR A 1159 21.06 45.07 5.83
N LYS A 1160 20.30 45.92 5.13
CA LYS A 1160 20.73 47.24 4.61
C LYS A 1160 19.72 48.38 4.80
#